data_AF-A0A1D2MED6-F1
#
_entry.id   AF-A0A1D2MED6-F1
#
_cell.length_a   1.000
_cell.length_b   1.000
_cell.length_c   1.000
_cell.angle_alpha   90.00
_cell.angle_beta   90.00
_cell.angle_gamma   90.00
#
_symmetry.space_group_name_H-M   'P 1'
#
loop_
_entity.id
_entity.type
_entity.pdbx_description
1 polymer ?
#
loop_
_entity_poly.entity_id
_entity_poly.type
_entity_poly.pdbx_seq_one_letter_code
_entity_poly.pdbx_strand_id
1 'polypeptide(L)'
;MILDDQVALHQSILNCSKFGDERDAILANLNFIQASWGSGQGYFSPNHPPVLYSDKNIFYRFKSVGYSFMYSDSNEEGQVVMSLKRPQLQPGSPDETGFLSALQNLVARPNILFRICGSKKFLENDEMSMIILVADDRNTLRRVLATDLAEALCQPMLKPQLEKLGVLDVSAKVKPGGEQLKAYLETPPPGMDVRVWKKAQEDNPDPENMIPFPLIGAEALKKRLDAQKKESAQHQQRLKVIGEEVASLANRHVNMNAELQQMRRRFTTLSHRILSAILRLLMIQMKDLPVQPEEENLRRQLASFQKEFNTAQDFRGRLNLLMEIVNLQRNENNTGGSGGETKSGMLDAAAFEQVKQLLKLQHECLKHLVGTVKSDLEVVNKMGETESERVVFNVTVETRGWVGFGLSRRGKMPGADIVIGGVSPTGQPYFSDKHAIGNQLPVEDTSQDYVLEDAWEKGGRTSLKFSRKFDTCDKHDIPINDDVLSILWSWGETDNTTVYHYQNRGNFTVYLRDPDLTPRYVEQQLKGNMDLKKEMGDVRVWTVENSVTLPAKRTTYWCNMHKISLPKKHHSIGFTIQTGTPGFENMHHLLLFRCQAPPNVNPESIFEPFVNHPGEECYSPGTMQLGSTLPTQYCADTHTGISIGGRSVFLPEHLGIPLGESENEYYLFQVHYDNPLQKPGIFASIKVNVYHTPNLRENDAGVFSIGHHIPGSPSLLLPPGSQNHQIYGHCSPFCTEKMFPPGGIKIVGALLHSHNAGRRLRIQHFRNGRELPWISNDDNFIVNYQPTRILREEVTILPGDQVTMRCVYDTTNLNTTTVGGYGTDQEMCKTFPLYYPKMNDYALCRSQISSLEYNQRYLGVENFTWVQSELEYVVTSPFHLEGLTLSEVSDTTVDWNIERRGQLQRDHILYPQVSVCPISTANPSSEAVAREPAAGTGPNLCYLSCTVSTLSTTSRMCFRRMMTSIVYEFLWN
;
A
#
# COMPACT_ATOMS: atom_id res chain seq x y z
N MET A 1 -20.30 -64.68 27.06
CA MET A 1 -20.32 -63.30 26.54
C MET A 1 -19.08 -63.14 25.69
N ILE A 2 -19.24 -62.93 24.39
CA ILE A 2 -18.14 -62.55 23.50
C ILE A 2 -17.85 -61.08 23.82
N LEU A 3 -16.64 -60.77 24.28
CA LEU A 3 -16.21 -59.39 24.54
C LEU A 3 -16.08 -58.65 23.20
N ASP A 4 -16.38 -57.36 23.19
CA ASP A 4 -16.09 -56.47 22.05
C ASP A 4 -14.59 -56.51 21.72
N ASP A 5 -14.23 -56.55 20.43
CA ASP A 5 -12.87 -56.79 19.94
C ASP A 5 -11.87 -55.74 20.48
N GLN A 6 -12.30 -54.50 20.69
CA GLN A 6 -11.48 -53.46 21.32
C GLN A 6 -11.25 -53.72 22.81
N VAL A 7 -12.25 -54.23 23.52
CA VAL A 7 -12.14 -54.55 24.96
C VAL A 7 -11.25 -55.78 25.13
N ALA A 8 -11.38 -56.78 24.26
CA ALA A 8 -10.50 -57.95 24.22
C ALA A 8 -9.04 -57.55 23.92
N LEU A 9 -8.80 -56.59 23.01
CA LEU A 9 -7.47 -56.04 22.73
C LEU A 9 -6.84 -55.41 23.98
N HIS A 10 -7.57 -54.55 24.70
CA HIS A 10 -7.06 -53.90 25.91
C HIS A 10 -6.84 -54.89 27.06
N GLN A 11 -7.77 -55.81 27.27
CA GLN A 11 -7.62 -56.87 28.27
C GLN A 11 -6.45 -57.79 27.96
N SER A 12 -6.13 -58.01 26.68
CA SER A 12 -5.01 -58.87 26.29
C SER A 12 -3.63 -58.35 26.70
N ILE A 13 -3.52 -57.05 26.93
CA ILE A 13 -2.27 -56.37 27.27
C ILE A 13 -2.23 -55.97 28.73
N LEU A 14 -3.34 -55.45 29.28
CA LEU A 14 -3.38 -54.87 30.62
C LEU A 14 -3.78 -55.86 31.71
N ASN A 15 -4.63 -56.86 31.39
CA ASN A 15 -5.21 -57.79 32.34
C ASN A 15 -5.10 -59.24 31.83
N CYS A 16 -3.87 -59.70 31.60
CA CYS A 16 -3.60 -61.09 31.21
C CYS A 16 -3.75 -62.02 32.43
N SER A 17 -4.63 -63.02 32.34
CA SER A 17 -4.90 -64.02 33.38
C SER A 17 -5.11 -65.41 32.78
N LYS A 18 -4.17 -65.83 31.91
CA LYS A 18 -4.26 -67.11 31.21
C LYS A 18 -3.81 -68.27 32.09
N PHE A 19 -2.78 -68.07 32.91
CA PHE A 19 -2.19 -69.13 33.75
C PHE A 19 -2.37 -68.88 35.26
N GLY A 20 -2.70 -67.65 35.66
CA GLY A 20 -2.91 -67.25 37.05
C GLY A 20 -1.63 -67.08 37.87
N ASP A 21 -0.47 -66.94 37.21
CA ASP A 21 0.85 -66.85 37.83
C ASP A 21 1.79 -65.85 37.12
N GLU A 22 3.05 -65.77 37.55
CA GLU A 22 4.05 -64.82 37.02
C GLU A 22 4.27 -64.90 35.50
N ARG A 23 3.90 -66.01 34.85
CA ARG A 23 4.01 -66.16 33.39
C ARG A 23 3.04 -65.24 32.65
N ASP A 24 1.94 -64.85 33.28
CA ASP A 24 0.98 -63.92 32.70
C ASP A 24 1.58 -62.51 32.52
N ALA A 25 2.53 -62.10 33.37
CA ALA A 25 3.24 -60.84 33.19
C ALA A 25 4.18 -60.88 31.97
N ILE A 26 4.85 -62.01 31.74
CA ILE A 26 5.69 -62.23 30.55
C ILE A 26 4.81 -62.28 29.29
N LEU A 27 3.67 -62.96 29.36
CA LEU A 27 2.72 -63.05 28.27
C LEU A 27 2.10 -61.68 27.93
N ALA A 28 1.79 -60.85 28.93
CA ALA A 28 1.33 -59.48 28.74
C ALA A 28 2.38 -58.62 28.01
N ASN A 29 3.66 -58.75 28.38
CA ASN A 29 4.76 -58.06 27.68
C ASN A 29 4.93 -58.55 26.23
N LEU A 30 4.79 -59.85 25.99
CA LEU A 30 4.85 -60.42 24.64
C LEU A 30 3.65 -59.99 23.78
N ASN A 31 2.45 -59.96 24.36
CA ASN A 31 1.24 -59.43 23.74
C ASN A 31 1.40 -57.95 23.39
N PHE A 32 2.03 -57.16 24.28
CA PHE A 32 2.33 -55.75 24.03
C PHE A 32 3.32 -55.54 22.86
N ILE A 33 4.35 -56.38 22.75
CA ILE A 33 5.31 -56.33 21.64
C ILE A 33 4.62 -56.69 20.31
N GLN A 34 3.83 -57.77 20.29
CA GLN A 34 3.09 -58.18 19.10
C GLN A 34 2.05 -57.12 18.68
N ALA A 35 1.36 -56.50 19.64
CA ALA A 35 0.46 -55.38 19.39
C ALA A 35 1.21 -54.14 18.85
N SER A 36 2.37 -53.83 19.40
CA SER A 36 3.25 -52.74 18.93
C SER A 36 3.77 -52.96 17.51
N TRP A 37 3.97 -54.23 17.12
CA TRP A 37 4.40 -54.66 15.79
C TRP A 37 3.23 -54.82 14.80
N GLY A 38 1.99 -54.89 15.29
CA GLY A 38 0.79 -54.98 14.44
C GLY A 38 0.62 -56.32 13.75
N SER A 39 1.24 -57.39 14.29
CA SER A 39 1.14 -58.75 13.76
C SER A 39 1.26 -59.75 14.91
N GLY A 40 0.46 -60.83 14.85
CA GLY A 40 0.50 -61.91 15.83
C GLY A 40 -0.85 -62.15 16.52
N GLN A 41 -0.82 -62.96 17.58
CA GLN A 41 -1.99 -63.39 18.32
C GLN A 41 -1.76 -63.21 19.83
N GLY A 42 -2.64 -62.43 20.46
CA GLY A 42 -2.64 -62.16 21.89
C GLY A 42 -3.50 -63.15 22.65
N TYR A 43 -2.92 -63.83 23.64
CA TYR A 43 -3.66 -64.74 24.51
C TYR A 43 -3.72 -64.17 25.92
N PHE A 44 -4.91 -64.17 26.54
CA PHE A 44 -5.09 -63.49 27.83
C PHE A 44 -6.07 -64.14 28.80
N SER A 45 -6.91 -65.05 28.33
CA SER A 45 -7.88 -65.78 29.15
C SER A 45 -7.93 -67.24 28.71
N PRO A 46 -8.18 -68.21 29.61
CA PRO A 46 -8.31 -69.63 29.25
C PRO A 46 -9.52 -69.91 28.36
N ASN A 47 -10.57 -69.08 28.48
CA ASN A 47 -11.88 -69.31 27.87
C ASN A 47 -12.18 -68.36 26.70
N HIS A 48 -11.21 -67.52 26.30
CA HIS A 48 -11.37 -66.55 25.20
C HIS A 48 -10.46 -66.91 24.01
N PRO A 49 -10.94 -66.81 22.76
CA PRO A 49 -10.09 -66.98 21.59
C PRO A 49 -8.96 -65.94 21.55
N PRO A 50 -7.83 -66.25 20.89
CA PRO A 50 -6.73 -65.30 20.71
C PRO A 50 -7.18 -64.05 19.96
N VAL A 51 -6.71 -62.88 20.41
CA VAL A 51 -6.95 -61.59 19.76
C VAL A 51 -5.93 -61.40 18.64
N LEU A 52 -6.39 -61.12 17.43
CA LEU A 52 -5.50 -60.84 16.30
C LEU A 52 -5.00 -59.40 16.37
N TYR A 53 -3.68 -59.22 16.33
CA TYR A 53 -3.07 -57.89 16.21
C TYR A 53 -2.89 -57.54 14.73
N SER A 54 -3.39 -56.37 14.33
CA SER A 54 -3.25 -55.81 12.98
C SER A 54 -2.61 -54.42 13.00
N ASP A 55 -2.17 -53.91 11.86
CA ASP A 55 -1.66 -52.55 11.67
C ASP A 55 -2.66 -51.43 12.05
N LYS A 56 -3.96 -51.76 12.12
CA LYS A 56 -5.05 -50.86 12.55
C LYS A 56 -5.22 -50.77 14.07
N ASN A 57 -4.49 -51.56 14.85
CA ASN A 57 -4.63 -51.55 16.30
C ASN A 57 -4.02 -50.27 16.93
N ILE A 58 -4.55 -49.84 18.08
CA ILE A 58 -4.16 -48.57 18.73
C ILE A 58 -2.72 -48.57 19.23
N PHE A 59 -2.16 -49.73 19.57
CA PHE A 59 -0.79 -49.89 20.09
C PHE A 59 0.28 -49.97 19.00
N TYR A 60 -0.10 -50.10 17.72
CA TYR A 60 0.86 -50.14 16.61
C TYR A 60 1.70 -48.86 16.53
N ARG A 61 3.04 -49.01 16.56
CA ARG A 61 3.98 -47.88 16.71
C ARG A 61 4.52 -47.29 15.40
N PHE A 62 4.51 -48.02 14.30
CA PHE A 62 5.07 -47.53 13.03
C PHE A 62 4.05 -46.70 12.25
N LYS A 63 3.69 -45.54 12.80
CA LYS A 63 2.77 -44.58 12.18
C LYS A 63 3.49 -43.25 12.02
N SER A 64 3.36 -42.64 10.85
CA SER A 64 3.84 -41.28 10.58
C SER A 64 2.80 -40.50 9.80
N VAL A 65 2.92 -39.18 9.77
CA VAL A 65 2.07 -38.30 8.97
C VAL A 65 2.96 -37.57 7.99
N GLY A 66 2.57 -37.53 6.72
CA GLY A 66 3.24 -36.70 5.72
C GLY A 66 2.23 -35.82 4.99
N TYR A 67 2.66 -34.69 4.47
CA TYR A 67 1.78 -33.70 3.83
C TYR A 67 1.63 -33.97 2.33
N SER A 68 0.41 -33.91 1.82
CA SER A 68 0.11 -34.08 0.40
C SER A 68 -0.55 -32.82 -0.13
N PHE A 69 -0.12 -32.35 -1.32
CA PHE A 69 -0.67 -31.16 -1.94
C PHE A 69 -2.09 -31.42 -2.46
N MET A 70 -3.02 -30.51 -2.17
CA MET A 70 -4.36 -30.47 -2.72
C MET A 70 -4.31 -29.96 -4.17
N TYR A 71 -5.27 -30.34 -4.99
CA TYR A 71 -5.34 -29.81 -6.35
C TYR A 71 -5.52 -28.29 -6.32
N SER A 72 -4.70 -27.57 -7.11
CA SER A 72 -4.77 -26.12 -7.29
C SER A 72 -5.65 -25.70 -8.48
N ASP A 73 -6.20 -26.66 -9.21
CA ASP A 73 -6.91 -26.41 -10.47
C ASP A 73 -8.31 -25.82 -10.18
N SER A 74 -8.67 -24.76 -10.91
CA SER A 74 -9.96 -24.11 -10.77
C SER A 74 -11.08 -24.94 -11.41
N ASN A 75 -12.31 -24.81 -10.90
CA ASN A 75 -13.47 -25.51 -11.48
C ASN A 75 -13.69 -25.16 -12.96
N GLU A 76 -13.20 -23.99 -13.39
CA GLU A 76 -13.23 -23.49 -14.77
C GLU A 76 -12.32 -24.28 -15.73
N GLU A 77 -11.31 -24.97 -15.20
CA GLU A 77 -10.45 -25.84 -16.02
C GLU A 77 -11.13 -27.15 -16.45
N GLY A 78 -12.33 -27.46 -15.96
CA GLY A 78 -13.20 -28.51 -16.50
C GLY A 78 -12.64 -29.94 -16.48
N GLN A 79 -11.70 -30.22 -15.57
CA GLN A 79 -11.01 -31.51 -15.50
C GLN A 79 -11.77 -32.51 -14.61
N VAL A 80 -12.09 -33.69 -15.16
CA VAL A 80 -12.72 -34.81 -14.43
C VAL A 80 -11.78 -36.02 -14.44
N VAL A 81 -11.58 -36.62 -13.28
CA VAL A 81 -10.79 -37.85 -13.12
C VAL A 81 -11.71 -39.06 -13.23
N MET A 82 -11.35 -40.01 -14.09
CA MET A 82 -12.01 -41.31 -14.18
C MET A 82 -11.03 -42.44 -13.87
N SER A 83 -11.45 -43.37 -13.02
CA SER A 83 -10.73 -44.61 -12.73
C SER A 83 -11.22 -45.73 -13.65
N LEU A 84 -10.33 -46.36 -14.38
CA LEU A 84 -10.58 -47.41 -15.36
C LEU A 84 -9.98 -48.74 -14.91
N LYS A 85 -10.74 -49.83 -15.04
CA LYS A 85 -10.24 -51.21 -14.92
C LYS A 85 -9.63 -51.69 -16.24
N ARG A 86 -8.70 -50.90 -16.78
CA ARG A 86 -7.91 -51.21 -17.99
C ARG A 86 -6.48 -50.68 -17.87
N PRO A 87 -5.50 -51.29 -18.57
CA PRO A 87 -4.16 -50.72 -18.72
C PRO A 87 -4.21 -49.33 -19.36
N GLN A 88 -3.21 -48.50 -19.07
CA GLN A 88 -3.15 -47.09 -19.47
C GLN A 88 -3.38 -46.90 -20.98
N LEU A 89 -4.40 -46.11 -21.33
CA LEU A 89 -4.65 -45.69 -22.71
C LEU A 89 -3.48 -44.83 -23.20
N GLN A 90 -2.83 -45.26 -24.28
CA GLN A 90 -1.75 -44.50 -24.91
C GLN A 90 -2.33 -43.36 -25.76
N PRO A 91 -1.76 -42.13 -25.69
CA PRO A 91 -2.20 -41.00 -26.49
C PRO A 91 -2.17 -41.31 -27.99
N GLY A 92 -3.30 -41.20 -28.68
CA GLY A 92 -3.47 -41.47 -30.11
C GLY A 92 -3.72 -42.93 -30.49
N SER A 93 -3.91 -43.82 -29.52
CA SER A 93 -4.21 -45.24 -29.79
C SER A 93 -5.64 -45.47 -30.30
N PRO A 94 -5.90 -46.54 -31.09
CA PRO A 94 -7.25 -46.93 -31.50
C PRO A 94 -8.18 -47.21 -30.31
N ASP A 95 -7.61 -47.64 -29.18
CA ASP A 95 -8.35 -47.88 -27.94
C ASP A 95 -8.83 -46.58 -27.28
N GLU A 96 -8.04 -45.50 -27.34
CA GLU A 96 -8.43 -44.17 -26.85
C GLU A 96 -9.55 -43.57 -27.69
N THR A 97 -9.42 -43.63 -29.02
CA THR A 97 -10.44 -43.11 -29.94
C THR A 97 -11.74 -43.90 -29.87
N GLY A 98 -11.66 -45.22 -29.69
CA GLY A 98 -12.82 -46.09 -29.41
C GLY A 98 -13.50 -45.76 -28.08
N PHE A 99 -12.72 -45.52 -27.02
CA PHE A 99 -13.23 -45.13 -25.70
C PHE A 99 -13.93 -43.76 -25.73
N LEU A 100 -13.31 -42.75 -26.34
CA LEU A 100 -13.91 -41.42 -26.48
C LEU A 100 -15.18 -41.42 -27.33
N SER A 101 -15.23 -42.24 -28.38
CA SER A 101 -16.42 -42.40 -29.22
C SER A 101 -17.57 -43.09 -28.48
N ALA A 102 -17.27 -44.10 -27.65
CA ALA A 102 -18.27 -44.74 -26.80
C ALA A 102 -18.80 -43.78 -25.73
N LEU A 103 -17.94 -42.97 -25.12
CA LEU A 103 -18.32 -41.94 -24.16
C LEU A 103 -19.18 -40.85 -24.80
N GLN A 104 -18.84 -40.42 -26.02
CA GLN A 104 -19.59 -39.44 -26.80
C GLN A 104 -21.02 -39.91 -27.11
N ASN A 105 -21.18 -41.21 -27.44
CA ASN A 105 -22.49 -41.81 -27.72
C ASN A 105 -23.36 -41.96 -26.47
N LEU A 106 -22.75 -42.14 -25.29
CA LEU A 106 -23.47 -42.30 -24.02
C LEU A 106 -24.10 -41.00 -23.51
N VAL A 107 -23.38 -39.88 -23.64
CA VAL A 107 -23.82 -38.59 -23.07
C VAL A 107 -24.93 -37.92 -23.90
N ALA A 108 -25.24 -38.45 -25.11
CA ALA A 108 -26.35 -38.04 -26.00
C ALA A 108 -26.47 -36.51 -26.22
N ARG A 109 -25.38 -35.76 -26.06
CA ARG A 109 -25.28 -34.32 -26.33
C ARG A 109 -24.38 -34.10 -27.55
N PRO A 110 -24.92 -33.73 -28.72
CA PRO A 110 -24.14 -33.59 -29.95
C PRO A 110 -23.15 -32.40 -29.96
N ASN A 111 -23.25 -31.51 -28.96
CA ASN A 111 -22.50 -30.25 -28.91
C ASN A 111 -21.27 -30.29 -28.01
N ILE A 112 -21.04 -31.37 -27.25
CA ILE A 112 -19.91 -31.47 -26.31
C ILE A 112 -18.84 -32.39 -26.90
N LEU A 113 -17.57 -31.98 -26.90
CA LEU A 113 -16.44 -32.79 -27.36
C LEU A 113 -15.56 -33.20 -26.18
N PHE A 114 -15.33 -34.50 -26.03
CA PHE A 114 -14.46 -35.04 -24.99
C PHE A 114 -13.00 -35.18 -25.44
N ARG A 115 -12.06 -34.83 -24.56
CA ARG A 115 -10.62 -34.98 -24.77
C ARG A 115 -9.94 -35.49 -23.51
N ILE A 116 -8.94 -36.37 -23.68
CA ILE A 116 -8.07 -36.80 -22.57
C ILE A 116 -6.89 -35.82 -22.46
N CYS A 117 -6.70 -35.26 -21.27
CA CYS A 117 -5.61 -34.33 -20.96
C CYS A 117 -4.40 -35.02 -20.31
N GLY A 118 -4.61 -36.19 -19.71
CA GLY A 118 -3.54 -37.00 -19.13
C GLY A 118 -4.02 -38.36 -18.66
N SER A 119 -3.09 -39.30 -18.51
CA SER A 119 -3.36 -40.62 -17.95
C SER A 119 -2.25 -41.05 -16.98
N LYS A 120 -2.62 -41.72 -15.89
CA LYS A 120 -1.71 -42.16 -14.82
C LYS A 120 -2.04 -43.59 -14.39
N LYS A 121 -1.03 -44.46 -14.33
CA LYS A 121 -1.19 -45.85 -13.88
C LYS A 121 -1.28 -45.93 -12.34
N PHE A 122 -2.18 -46.76 -11.80
CA PHE A 122 -2.22 -47.05 -10.36
C PHE A 122 -1.03 -47.93 -9.95
N LEU A 123 -0.49 -47.70 -8.76
CA LEU A 123 0.68 -48.42 -8.23
C LEU A 123 0.35 -49.82 -7.69
N GLU A 124 -0.93 -50.10 -7.38
CA GLU A 124 -1.33 -51.32 -6.68
C GLU A 124 -1.80 -52.46 -7.60
N ASN A 125 -2.27 -52.16 -8.82
CA ASN A 125 -2.73 -53.15 -9.79
C ASN A 125 -2.42 -52.70 -11.23
N ASP A 126 -1.72 -53.55 -12.00
CA ASP A 126 -1.33 -53.28 -13.38
C ASP A 126 -2.51 -53.18 -14.36
N GLU A 127 -3.71 -53.58 -13.90
CA GLU A 127 -4.97 -53.54 -14.65
C GLU A 127 -5.76 -52.25 -14.46
N MET A 128 -5.30 -51.29 -13.64
CA MET A 128 -6.05 -50.09 -13.27
C MET A 128 -5.34 -48.79 -13.69
N SER A 129 -6.06 -47.86 -14.33
CA SER A 129 -5.52 -46.56 -14.74
C SER A 129 -6.48 -45.41 -14.42
N MET A 130 -5.94 -44.22 -14.16
CA MET A 130 -6.68 -42.97 -14.06
C MET A 130 -6.50 -42.16 -15.33
N ILE A 131 -7.58 -41.57 -15.82
CA ILE A 131 -7.55 -40.61 -16.93
C ILE A 131 -8.13 -39.27 -16.48
N ILE A 132 -7.61 -38.18 -17.03
CA ILE A 132 -8.13 -36.83 -16.86
C ILE A 132 -8.86 -36.46 -18.15
N LEU A 133 -10.16 -36.26 -18.05
CA LEU A 133 -11.06 -35.93 -19.13
C LEU A 133 -11.45 -34.46 -19.05
N VAL A 134 -11.53 -33.79 -20.20
CA VAL A 134 -12.06 -32.44 -20.36
C VAL A 134 -13.14 -32.47 -21.44
N ALA A 135 -14.16 -31.63 -21.29
CA ALA A 135 -15.25 -31.49 -22.24
C ALA A 135 -15.42 -30.02 -22.67
N ASP A 136 -15.40 -29.77 -23.99
CA ASP A 136 -15.56 -28.44 -24.58
C ASP A 136 -16.89 -28.37 -25.36
N ASP A 137 -17.64 -27.26 -25.23
CA ASP A 137 -18.86 -27.01 -26.00
C ASP A 137 -18.52 -26.38 -27.37
N ARG A 138 -18.98 -27.03 -28.45
CA ARG A 138 -18.75 -26.62 -29.84
C ARG A 138 -19.36 -25.27 -30.21
N ASN A 139 -20.45 -24.86 -29.56
CA ASN A 139 -21.14 -23.62 -29.92
C ASN A 139 -20.50 -22.39 -29.28
N THR A 140 -19.98 -22.55 -28.06
CA THR A 140 -19.46 -21.44 -27.26
C THR A 140 -17.93 -21.44 -27.18
N LEU A 141 -17.26 -22.52 -27.60
CA LEU A 141 -15.83 -22.79 -27.39
C LEU A 141 -15.42 -22.67 -25.91
N ARG A 142 -16.39 -22.73 -24.99
CA ARG A 142 -16.17 -22.68 -23.55
C ARG A 142 -16.08 -24.10 -23.00
N ARG A 143 -15.22 -24.25 -22.02
CA ARG A 143 -15.03 -25.50 -21.30
C ARG A 143 -16.18 -25.71 -20.31
N VAL A 144 -16.69 -26.93 -20.23
CA VAL A 144 -17.73 -27.31 -19.25
C VAL A 144 -17.08 -27.40 -17.87
N LEU A 145 -17.75 -26.84 -16.84
CA LEU A 145 -17.27 -26.89 -15.46
C LEU A 145 -17.07 -28.33 -14.98
N ALA A 146 -16.04 -28.57 -14.19
CA ALA A 146 -15.66 -29.91 -13.76
C ALA A 146 -16.74 -30.57 -12.88
N THR A 147 -17.43 -29.78 -12.04
CA THR A 147 -18.57 -30.21 -11.22
C THR A 147 -19.74 -30.66 -12.09
N ASP A 148 -20.15 -29.83 -13.03
CA ASP A 148 -21.32 -30.07 -13.90
C ASP A 148 -21.07 -31.28 -14.80
N LEU A 149 -19.83 -31.45 -15.25
CA LEU A 149 -19.41 -32.60 -16.05
C LEU A 149 -19.42 -33.90 -15.24
N ALA A 150 -18.90 -33.87 -14.00
CA ALA A 150 -18.92 -35.03 -13.12
C ALA A 150 -20.36 -35.42 -12.72
N GLU A 151 -21.22 -34.45 -12.40
CA GLU A 151 -22.64 -34.69 -12.10
C GLU A 151 -23.39 -35.28 -13.31
N ALA A 152 -23.12 -34.78 -14.51
CA ALA A 152 -23.72 -35.32 -15.73
C ALA A 152 -23.31 -36.77 -16.00
N LEU A 153 -22.06 -37.14 -15.69
CA LEU A 153 -21.55 -38.50 -15.87
C LEU A 153 -22.01 -39.45 -14.75
N CYS A 154 -22.25 -38.94 -13.53
CA CYS A 154 -22.72 -39.72 -12.38
C CYS A 154 -24.25 -39.92 -12.34
N GLN A 155 -24.99 -39.56 -13.39
CA GLN A 155 -26.44 -39.78 -13.42
C GLN A 155 -26.80 -41.28 -13.29
N PRO A 156 -27.88 -41.63 -12.58
CA PRO A 156 -28.24 -43.02 -12.28
C PRO A 156 -28.41 -43.91 -13.52
N MET A 157 -28.84 -43.33 -14.64
CA MET A 157 -29.07 -44.03 -15.90
C MET A 157 -27.77 -44.37 -16.66
N LEU A 158 -26.71 -43.57 -16.47
CA LEU A 158 -25.42 -43.71 -17.16
C LEU A 158 -24.46 -44.63 -16.42
N LYS A 159 -24.58 -44.74 -15.09
CA LYS A 159 -23.71 -45.56 -14.23
C LYS A 159 -23.55 -47.03 -14.69
N PRO A 160 -24.61 -47.78 -15.04
CA PRO A 160 -24.47 -49.18 -15.50
C PRO A 160 -23.81 -49.31 -16.87
N GLN A 161 -23.87 -48.25 -17.69
CA GLN A 161 -23.26 -48.22 -19.02
C GLN A 161 -21.77 -47.83 -18.93
N LEU A 162 -21.41 -46.93 -18.01
CA LEU A 162 -20.02 -46.57 -17.69
C LEU A 162 -19.26 -47.75 -17.05
N GLU A 163 -19.92 -48.52 -16.18
CA GLU A 163 -19.36 -49.76 -15.62
C GLU A 163 -19.07 -50.81 -16.71
N LYS A 164 -19.93 -50.92 -17.75
CA LYS A 164 -19.67 -51.77 -18.92
C LYS A 164 -18.48 -51.30 -19.77
N LEU A 165 -18.19 -49.99 -19.79
CA LEU A 165 -16.98 -49.45 -20.41
C LEU A 165 -15.72 -49.65 -19.56
N GLY A 166 -15.87 -50.15 -18.33
CA GLY A 166 -14.77 -50.40 -17.39
C GLY A 166 -14.42 -49.19 -16.52
N VAL A 167 -15.29 -48.19 -16.43
CA VAL A 167 -15.14 -47.05 -15.51
C VAL A 167 -15.64 -47.47 -14.12
N LEU A 168 -14.80 -47.31 -13.11
CA LEU A 168 -15.09 -47.67 -11.71
C LEU A 168 -15.56 -46.47 -10.89
N ASP A 169 -14.96 -45.31 -11.12
CA ASP A 169 -15.26 -44.10 -10.38
C ASP A 169 -15.01 -42.85 -11.23
N VAL A 170 -15.81 -41.81 -11.01
CA VAL A 170 -15.77 -40.52 -11.71
C VAL A 170 -15.84 -39.41 -10.67
N SER A 171 -14.81 -38.57 -10.60
CA SER A 171 -14.76 -37.44 -9.66
C SER A 171 -14.25 -36.17 -10.33
N ALA A 172 -14.81 -35.03 -9.95
CA ALA A 172 -14.33 -33.73 -10.40
C ALA A 172 -12.95 -33.44 -9.80
N LYS A 173 -12.00 -32.98 -10.62
CA LYS A 173 -10.64 -32.61 -10.16
C LYS A 173 -10.64 -31.17 -9.63
N VAL A 174 -11.36 -30.95 -8.55
CA VAL A 174 -11.54 -29.63 -7.93
C VAL A 174 -10.99 -29.67 -6.50
N LYS A 175 -10.55 -28.52 -5.98
CA LYS A 175 -10.21 -28.38 -4.57
C LYS A 175 -11.36 -28.92 -3.70
N PRO A 176 -11.09 -29.80 -2.71
CA PRO A 176 -12.13 -30.32 -1.84
C PRO A 176 -12.94 -29.18 -1.20
N GLY A 177 -14.27 -29.29 -1.19
CA GLY A 177 -15.13 -28.29 -0.56
C GLY A 177 -14.85 -28.18 0.95
N GLY A 178 -15.07 -27.01 1.54
CA GLY A 178 -14.76 -26.75 2.95
C GLY A 178 -15.39 -27.75 3.93
N GLU A 179 -16.59 -28.26 3.62
CA GLU A 179 -17.26 -29.30 4.43
C GLU A 179 -16.62 -30.68 4.30
N GLN A 180 -16.17 -31.06 3.11
CA GLN A 180 -15.49 -32.35 2.88
C GLN A 180 -14.11 -32.37 3.54
N LEU A 181 -13.39 -31.25 3.46
CA LEU A 181 -12.11 -31.08 4.12
C LEU A 181 -12.27 -31.11 5.64
N LYS A 182 -13.30 -30.45 6.16
CA LYS A 182 -13.64 -30.47 7.59
C LYS A 182 -13.98 -31.89 8.06
N ALA A 183 -14.79 -32.64 7.31
CA ALA A 183 -15.13 -34.02 7.64
C ALA A 183 -13.91 -34.95 7.68
N TYR A 184 -12.96 -34.77 6.75
CA TYR A 184 -11.69 -35.51 6.72
C TYR A 184 -10.79 -35.19 7.91
N LEU A 185 -10.68 -33.91 8.29
CA LEU A 185 -9.81 -33.46 9.38
C LEU A 185 -10.38 -33.79 10.76
N GLU A 186 -11.71 -33.79 10.92
CA GLU A 186 -12.39 -34.11 12.19
C GLU A 186 -12.32 -35.61 12.55
N THR A 187 -12.25 -36.49 11.55
CA THR A 187 -12.23 -37.94 11.77
C THR A 187 -10.79 -38.48 11.72
N PRO A 188 -10.18 -38.88 12.86
CA PRO A 188 -8.83 -39.43 12.83
C PRO A 188 -8.81 -40.79 12.11
N PRO A 189 -7.75 -41.09 11.32
CA PRO A 189 -7.61 -42.38 10.65
C PRO A 189 -7.63 -43.56 11.64
N PRO A 190 -8.19 -44.73 11.26
CA PRO A 190 -8.27 -45.90 12.13
C PRO A 190 -6.91 -46.27 12.75
N GLY A 191 -6.88 -46.34 14.08
CA GLY A 191 -5.66 -46.67 14.85
C GLY A 191 -4.75 -45.49 15.16
N MET A 192 -4.99 -44.27 14.66
CA MET A 192 -4.19 -43.08 14.98
C MET A 192 -4.73 -42.34 16.21
N ASP A 193 -3.85 -41.95 17.14
CA ASP A 193 -4.25 -41.16 18.32
C ASP A 193 -4.72 -39.76 17.89
N VAL A 194 -5.86 -39.33 18.44
CA VAL A 194 -6.49 -38.03 18.16
C VAL A 194 -5.53 -36.87 18.39
N ARG A 195 -4.66 -36.95 19.40
CA ARG A 195 -3.68 -35.91 19.72
C ARG A 195 -2.59 -35.79 18.66
N VAL A 196 -2.12 -36.92 18.15
CA VAL A 196 -1.10 -36.95 17.08
C VAL A 196 -1.69 -36.41 15.78
N TRP A 197 -2.96 -36.74 15.48
CA TRP A 197 -3.65 -36.21 14.30
C TRP A 197 -3.88 -34.70 14.40
N LYS A 198 -4.34 -34.18 15.55
CA LYS A 198 -4.47 -32.74 15.78
C LYS A 198 -3.13 -32.02 15.68
N LYS A 199 -2.07 -32.59 16.25
CA LYS A 199 -0.74 -32.00 16.18
C LYS A 199 -0.22 -31.92 14.73
N ALA A 200 -0.49 -32.95 13.92
CA ALA A 200 -0.14 -32.93 12.51
C ALA A 200 -0.91 -31.89 11.69
N GLN A 201 -2.12 -31.51 12.12
CA GLN A 201 -2.88 -30.40 11.52
C GLN A 201 -2.25 -29.04 11.85
N GLU A 202 -1.82 -28.84 13.10
CA GLU A 202 -1.10 -27.63 13.53
C GLU A 202 0.27 -27.49 12.86
N ASP A 203 0.99 -28.61 12.71
CA ASP A 203 2.35 -28.63 12.15
C ASP A 203 2.36 -28.61 10.61
N ASN A 204 1.19 -28.43 9.97
CA ASN A 204 1.08 -28.36 8.52
C ASN A 204 1.75 -27.08 7.97
N PRO A 205 2.79 -27.18 7.12
CA PRO A 205 3.54 -26.03 6.63
C PRO A 205 2.74 -25.13 5.68
N ASP A 206 1.69 -25.65 5.04
CA ASP A 206 0.79 -24.90 4.17
C ASP A 206 -0.65 -25.44 4.31
N PRO A 207 -1.44 -24.93 5.28
CA PRO A 207 -2.80 -25.40 5.53
C PRO A 207 -3.78 -25.12 4.39
N GLU A 208 -3.48 -24.16 3.51
CA GLU A 208 -4.37 -23.79 2.40
C GLU A 208 -4.24 -24.74 1.21
N ASN A 209 -3.06 -25.31 0.99
CA ASN A 209 -2.76 -26.16 -0.17
C ASN A 209 -2.25 -27.57 0.19
N MET A 210 -2.00 -27.89 1.46
CA MET A 210 -1.59 -29.24 1.88
C MET A 210 -2.52 -29.84 2.91
N ILE A 211 -2.68 -31.16 2.87
CA ILE A 211 -3.42 -31.94 3.87
C ILE A 211 -2.52 -32.97 4.53
N PRO A 212 -2.71 -33.24 5.85
CA PRO A 212 -2.03 -34.34 6.52
C PRO A 212 -2.52 -35.67 5.93
N PHE A 213 -1.59 -36.56 5.59
CA PHE A 213 -1.88 -37.90 5.06
C PHE A 213 -1.18 -38.97 5.92
N PRO A 214 -1.92 -39.95 6.46
CA PRO A 214 -1.35 -40.98 7.33
C PRO A 214 -0.52 -42.00 6.55
N LEU A 215 0.66 -42.31 7.06
CA LEU A 215 1.56 -43.34 6.54
C LEU A 215 1.72 -44.42 7.62
N ILE A 216 1.10 -45.58 7.37
CA ILE A 216 1.07 -46.71 8.30
C ILE A 216 2.03 -47.78 7.79
N GLY A 217 3.06 -48.08 8.57
CA GLY A 217 4.07 -49.09 8.29
C GLY A 217 5.12 -48.69 7.24
N ALA A 218 6.15 -49.54 7.12
CA ALA A 218 7.27 -49.33 6.21
C ALA A 218 6.87 -49.43 4.72
N GLU A 219 5.82 -50.18 4.40
CA GLU A 219 5.34 -50.34 3.03
C GLU A 219 4.75 -49.04 2.48
N ALA A 220 3.93 -48.33 3.26
CA ALA A 220 3.39 -47.02 2.89
C ALA A 220 4.50 -45.98 2.69
N LEU A 221 5.53 -46.00 3.55
CA LEU A 221 6.69 -45.12 3.41
C LEU A 221 7.50 -45.42 2.14
N LYS A 222 7.73 -46.71 1.84
CA LYS A 222 8.40 -47.13 0.60
C LYS A 222 7.62 -46.70 -0.64
N LYS A 223 6.29 -46.90 -0.66
CA LYS A 223 5.40 -46.46 -1.74
C LYS A 223 5.52 -44.94 -1.98
N ARG A 224 5.58 -44.15 -0.91
CA ARG A 224 5.76 -42.69 -1.01
C ARG A 224 7.13 -42.32 -1.57
N LEU A 225 8.20 -42.99 -1.15
CA LEU A 225 9.55 -42.76 -1.67
C LEU A 225 9.66 -43.08 -3.17
N ASP A 226 9.05 -44.18 -3.61
CA ASP A 226 9.05 -44.57 -5.03
C ASP A 226 8.22 -43.59 -5.89
N ALA A 227 7.11 -43.06 -5.35
CA ALA A 227 6.35 -41.98 -6.00
C ALA A 227 7.19 -40.69 -6.14
N GLN A 228 7.93 -40.29 -5.11
CA GLN A 228 8.81 -39.12 -5.15
C GLN A 228 9.92 -39.26 -6.20
N LYS A 229 10.54 -40.44 -6.30
CA LYS A 229 11.57 -40.70 -7.33
C LYS A 229 10.99 -40.57 -8.74
N LYS A 230 9.78 -41.09 -8.98
CA LYS A 230 9.11 -41.00 -10.27
C LYS A 230 8.78 -39.55 -10.64
N GLU A 231 8.27 -38.76 -9.70
CA GLU A 231 7.96 -37.34 -9.92
C GLU A 231 9.22 -36.52 -10.22
N SER A 232 10.30 -36.77 -9.48
CA SER A 232 11.60 -36.13 -9.71
C SER A 232 12.15 -36.42 -11.12
N ALA A 233 11.99 -37.66 -11.60
CA ALA A 233 12.38 -38.02 -12.96
C ALA A 233 11.54 -37.28 -14.03
N GLN A 234 10.23 -37.07 -13.79
CA GLN A 234 9.37 -36.29 -14.67
C GLN A 234 9.76 -34.81 -14.70
N HIS A 235 10.04 -34.21 -13.54
CA HIS A 235 10.53 -32.84 -13.46
C HIS A 235 11.85 -32.65 -14.22
N GLN A 236 12.78 -33.60 -14.10
CA GLN A 236 14.04 -33.54 -14.82
C GLN A 236 13.84 -33.60 -16.34
N GLN A 237 12.92 -34.45 -16.81
CA GLN A 237 12.56 -34.52 -18.23
C GLN A 237 11.92 -33.20 -18.72
N ARG A 238 11.06 -32.58 -17.91
CA ARG A 238 10.43 -31.29 -18.27
C ARG A 238 11.45 -30.16 -18.35
N LEU A 239 12.38 -30.10 -17.41
CA LEU A 239 13.49 -29.13 -17.43
C LEU A 239 14.34 -29.26 -18.69
N LYS A 240 14.56 -30.49 -19.18
CA LYS A 240 15.27 -30.72 -20.43
C LYS A 240 14.56 -30.11 -21.64
N VAL A 241 13.24 -30.31 -21.75
CA VAL A 241 12.41 -29.72 -22.82
C VAL A 241 12.45 -28.19 -22.77
N ILE A 242 12.30 -27.60 -21.58
CA ILE A 242 12.39 -26.13 -21.41
C ILE A 242 13.77 -25.62 -21.84
N GLY A 243 14.84 -26.34 -21.50
CA GLY A 243 16.20 -26.00 -21.93
C GLY A 243 16.35 -25.99 -23.46
N GLU A 244 15.77 -26.98 -24.15
CA GLU A 244 15.75 -27.05 -25.62
C GLU A 244 14.97 -25.87 -26.24
N GLU A 245 13.84 -25.47 -25.66
CA GLU A 245 13.06 -24.32 -26.12
C GLU A 245 13.81 -22.99 -25.93
N VAL A 246 14.49 -22.80 -24.80
CA VAL A 246 15.31 -21.61 -24.53
C VAL A 246 16.46 -21.51 -25.54
N ALA A 247 17.12 -22.63 -25.87
CA ALA A 247 18.18 -22.66 -26.88
C ALA A 247 17.64 -22.28 -28.28
N SER A 248 16.47 -22.82 -28.65
CA SER A 248 15.78 -22.45 -29.89
C SER A 248 15.42 -20.96 -29.93
N LEU A 249 14.92 -20.40 -28.82
CA LEU A 249 14.58 -18.98 -28.71
C LEU A 249 15.82 -18.08 -28.85
N ALA A 250 16.94 -18.46 -28.23
CA ALA A 250 18.21 -17.74 -28.35
C ALA A 250 18.69 -17.68 -29.81
N ASN A 251 18.61 -18.79 -30.54
CA ASN A 251 18.95 -18.82 -31.97
C ASN A 251 18.03 -17.92 -32.80
N ARG A 252 16.72 -17.92 -32.53
CA ARG A 252 15.77 -17.01 -33.20
C ARG A 252 16.09 -15.54 -32.93
N HIS A 253 16.46 -15.19 -31.70
CA HIS A 253 16.84 -13.83 -31.34
C HIS A 253 18.08 -13.34 -32.10
N VAL A 254 19.10 -14.19 -32.28
CA VAL A 254 20.29 -13.85 -33.08
C VAL A 254 19.92 -13.58 -34.54
N ASN A 255 19.11 -14.47 -35.15
CA ASN A 255 18.66 -14.32 -36.54
C ASN A 255 17.84 -13.03 -36.73
N MET A 256 16.90 -12.76 -35.82
CA MET A 256 16.06 -11.56 -35.87
C MET A 256 16.90 -10.27 -35.76
N ASN A 257 17.97 -10.25 -34.95
CA ASN A 257 18.86 -9.10 -34.88
C ASN A 257 19.63 -8.86 -36.18
N ALA A 258 20.06 -9.92 -36.87
CA ALA A 258 20.69 -9.80 -38.18
C ALA A 258 19.72 -9.21 -39.23
N GLU A 259 18.48 -9.67 -39.23
CA GLU A 259 17.41 -9.11 -40.09
C GLU A 259 17.13 -7.64 -39.76
N LEU A 260 17.06 -7.28 -38.47
CA LEU A 260 16.83 -5.90 -38.04
C LEU A 260 17.94 -4.96 -38.50
N GLN A 261 19.21 -5.40 -38.43
CA GLN A 261 20.34 -4.65 -39.00
C GLN A 261 20.21 -4.47 -40.51
N GLN A 262 19.78 -5.50 -41.24
CA GLN A 262 19.55 -5.40 -42.68
C GLN A 262 18.41 -4.42 -42.99
N MET A 263 17.33 -4.44 -42.22
CA MET A 263 16.20 -3.51 -42.36
C MET A 263 16.61 -2.06 -42.09
N ARG A 264 17.44 -1.79 -41.07
CA ARG A 264 18.00 -0.45 -40.82
C ARG A 264 18.83 0.06 -42.01
N ARG A 265 19.70 -0.79 -42.59
CA ARG A 265 20.48 -0.42 -43.80
C ARG A 265 19.58 -0.10 -44.99
N ARG A 266 18.52 -0.90 -45.19
CA ARG A 266 17.52 -0.65 -46.24
C ARG A 266 16.79 0.67 -46.00
N PHE A 267 16.37 0.94 -44.76
CA PHE A 267 15.71 2.20 -44.39
C PHE A 267 16.58 3.42 -44.69
N THR A 268 17.86 3.42 -44.28
CA THR A 268 18.79 4.51 -44.60
C THR A 268 18.95 4.70 -46.11
N THR A 269 19.08 3.60 -46.85
CA THR A 269 19.21 3.65 -48.32
C THR A 269 17.94 4.22 -48.97
N LEU A 270 16.76 3.80 -48.51
CA LEU A 270 15.48 4.30 -49.01
C LEU A 270 15.27 5.78 -48.64
N SER A 271 15.60 6.18 -47.42
CA SER A 271 15.53 7.57 -46.97
C SER A 271 16.38 8.48 -47.85
N HIS A 272 17.62 8.09 -48.18
CA HIS A 272 18.45 8.82 -49.15
C HIS A 272 17.84 8.87 -50.56
N ARG A 273 17.23 7.77 -51.03
CA ARG A 273 16.56 7.74 -52.34
C ARG A 273 15.32 8.64 -52.37
N ILE A 274 14.53 8.65 -51.31
CA ILE A 274 13.35 9.50 -51.16
C ILE A 274 13.78 10.96 -51.13
N LEU A 275 14.78 11.31 -50.31
CA LEU A 275 15.32 12.67 -50.26
C LEU A 275 15.82 13.11 -51.65
N SER A 276 16.55 12.24 -52.35
CA SER A 276 17.01 12.54 -53.72
C SER A 276 15.85 12.71 -54.71
N ALA A 277 14.76 11.95 -54.57
CA ALA A 277 13.58 12.08 -55.41
C ALA A 277 12.80 13.38 -55.11
N ILE A 278 12.62 13.71 -53.83
CA ILE A 278 12.00 14.97 -53.38
C ILE A 278 12.80 16.16 -53.91
N LEU A 279 14.13 16.15 -53.79
CA LEU A 279 14.99 17.21 -54.31
C LEU A 279 14.81 17.38 -55.84
N ARG A 280 14.75 16.28 -56.59
CA ARG A 280 14.51 16.35 -58.05
C ARG A 280 13.11 16.89 -58.38
N LEU A 281 12.08 16.51 -57.62
CA LEU A 281 10.72 17.02 -57.79
C LEU A 281 10.63 18.52 -57.49
N LEU A 282 11.23 18.96 -56.38
CA LEU A 282 11.30 20.38 -56.00
C LEU A 282 12.05 21.19 -57.07
N MET A 283 13.17 20.70 -57.60
CA MET A 283 13.89 21.36 -58.69
C MET A 283 13.06 21.50 -59.97
N ILE A 284 12.16 20.54 -60.25
CA ILE A 284 11.26 20.61 -61.41
C ILE A 284 10.12 21.61 -61.15
N GLN A 285 9.51 21.58 -59.96
CA GLN A 285 8.41 22.47 -59.60
C GLN A 285 8.84 23.93 -59.48
N MET A 286 10.06 24.18 -59.04
CA MET A 286 10.61 25.53 -58.82
C MET A 286 11.33 26.07 -60.06
N LYS A 287 11.31 25.32 -61.17
CA LYS A 287 11.89 25.77 -62.44
C LYS A 287 11.12 27.01 -62.92
N ASP A 288 11.86 28.10 -63.15
CA ASP A 288 11.37 29.41 -63.60
C ASP A 288 10.72 30.31 -62.51
N LEU A 289 10.83 29.95 -61.23
CA LEU A 289 10.50 30.84 -60.11
C LEU A 289 11.74 31.57 -59.57
N PRO A 290 11.62 32.83 -59.08
CA PRO A 290 12.71 33.50 -58.39
C PRO A 290 13.01 32.80 -57.06
N VAL A 291 14.30 32.80 -56.68
CA VAL A 291 14.80 32.19 -55.43
C VAL A 291 14.03 32.77 -54.24
N GLN A 292 13.42 31.88 -53.46
CA GLN A 292 12.61 32.28 -52.31
C GLN A 292 13.49 32.59 -51.09
N PRO A 293 13.05 33.46 -50.16
CA PRO A 293 13.78 33.78 -48.94
C PRO A 293 14.14 32.54 -48.10
N GLU A 294 13.27 31.53 -48.08
CA GLU A 294 13.47 30.27 -47.36
C GLU A 294 14.59 29.42 -47.99
N GLU A 295 14.71 29.44 -49.32
CA GLU A 295 15.74 28.71 -50.06
C GLU A 295 17.13 29.33 -49.83
N GLU A 296 17.21 30.66 -49.78
CA GLU A 296 18.43 31.38 -49.44
C GLU A 296 18.85 31.14 -47.98
N ASN A 297 17.88 31.03 -47.05
CA ASN A 297 18.17 30.65 -45.66
C ASN A 297 18.73 29.22 -45.57
N LEU A 298 18.13 28.27 -46.28
CA LEU A 298 18.60 26.89 -46.35
C LEU A 298 20.00 26.79 -46.96
N ARG A 299 20.26 27.57 -48.03
CA ARG A 299 21.58 27.69 -48.65
C ARG A 299 22.63 28.21 -47.68
N ARG A 300 22.31 29.22 -46.87
CA ARG A 300 23.23 29.74 -45.83
C ARG A 300 23.56 28.68 -44.78
N GLN A 301 22.56 27.94 -44.31
CA GLN A 301 22.77 26.84 -43.34
C GLN A 301 23.66 25.74 -43.94
N LEU A 302 23.37 25.29 -45.16
CA LEU A 302 24.17 24.27 -45.85
C LEU A 302 25.59 24.78 -46.13
N ALA A 303 25.78 26.04 -46.51
CA ALA A 303 27.10 26.62 -46.71
C ALA A 303 27.88 26.72 -45.39
N SER A 304 27.22 26.99 -44.27
CA SER A 304 27.82 26.94 -42.92
C SER A 304 28.29 25.53 -42.57
N PHE A 305 27.43 24.52 -42.75
CA PHE A 305 27.79 23.12 -42.50
C PHE A 305 28.92 22.63 -43.42
N GLN A 306 28.87 22.99 -44.70
CA GLN A 306 29.93 22.68 -45.66
C GLN A 306 31.24 23.36 -45.27
N LYS A 307 31.17 24.61 -44.77
CA LYS A 307 32.34 25.32 -44.28
C LYS A 307 32.90 24.63 -43.04
N GLU A 308 32.11 24.28 -42.03
CA GLU A 308 32.60 23.50 -40.87
C GLU A 308 33.26 22.19 -41.28
N PHE A 309 32.66 21.45 -42.22
CA PHE A 309 33.20 20.18 -42.71
C PHE A 309 34.49 20.34 -43.54
N ASN A 310 34.60 21.43 -44.32
CA ASN A 310 35.77 21.71 -45.16
C ASN A 310 36.90 22.45 -44.43
N THR A 311 36.59 23.21 -43.37
CA THR A 311 37.60 23.88 -42.51
C THR A 311 38.39 22.83 -41.72
N ALA A 312 37.88 21.61 -41.63
CA ALA A 312 38.49 20.46 -40.98
C ALA A 312 39.57 19.74 -41.82
N GLN A 313 40.60 20.46 -42.30
CA GLN A 313 41.88 19.80 -42.63
C GLN A 313 42.44 19.04 -41.40
N ASP A 314 42.03 19.43 -40.19
CA ASP A 314 42.28 18.76 -38.92
C ASP A 314 41.67 17.35 -38.81
N PHE A 315 40.47 17.10 -39.34
CA PHE A 315 39.82 15.79 -39.17
C PHE A 315 40.52 14.69 -39.96
N ARG A 316 40.90 14.97 -41.21
CA ARG A 316 41.60 13.98 -42.05
C ARG A 316 43.01 13.69 -41.53
N GLY A 317 43.70 14.70 -41.01
CA GLY A 317 44.98 14.55 -40.31
C GLY A 317 44.86 13.71 -39.04
N ARG A 318 43.88 14.00 -38.17
CA ARG A 318 43.64 13.23 -36.93
C ARG A 318 43.23 11.79 -37.20
N LEU A 319 42.41 11.53 -38.22
CA LEU A 319 41.94 10.19 -38.57
C LEU A 319 43.07 9.32 -39.13
N ASN A 320 43.95 9.90 -39.95
CA ASN A 320 45.16 9.24 -40.42
C ASN A 320 46.12 8.96 -39.27
N LEU A 321 46.35 9.93 -38.37
CA LEU A 321 47.17 9.76 -37.17
C LEU A 321 46.63 8.63 -36.28
N LEU A 322 45.30 8.56 -36.07
CA LEU A 322 44.66 7.53 -35.26
C LEU A 322 44.80 6.14 -35.90
N MET A 323 44.64 6.04 -37.22
CA MET A 323 44.89 4.80 -37.96
C MET A 323 46.36 4.37 -37.87
N GLU A 324 47.28 5.32 -37.89
CA GLU A 324 48.72 5.04 -37.77
C GLU A 324 49.10 4.59 -36.35
N ILE A 325 48.55 5.21 -35.31
CA ILE A 325 48.70 4.79 -33.90
C ILE A 325 48.15 3.37 -33.69
N VAL A 326 46.96 3.07 -34.23
CA VAL A 326 46.35 1.73 -34.12
C VAL A 326 47.20 0.68 -34.84
N ASN A 327 47.77 1.01 -36.00
CA ASN A 327 48.67 0.10 -36.72
C ASN A 327 50.01 -0.10 -35.99
N LEU A 328 50.55 0.95 -35.36
CA LEU A 328 51.76 0.88 -34.55
C LEU A 328 51.56 0.01 -33.30
N GLN A 329 50.47 0.20 -32.55
CA GLN A 329 50.13 -0.67 -31.39
C GLN A 329 49.90 -2.13 -31.79
N ARG A 330 49.31 -2.37 -32.97
CA ARG A 330 49.12 -3.73 -33.49
C ARG A 330 50.45 -4.39 -33.88
N ASN A 331 51.42 -3.62 -34.38
CA ASN A 331 52.75 -4.11 -34.71
C ASN A 331 53.63 -4.30 -33.46
N GLU A 332 53.52 -3.45 -32.43
CA GLU A 332 54.19 -3.65 -31.13
C GLU A 332 53.70 -4.94 -30.44
N ASN A 333 52.39 -5.19 -30.43
CA ASN A 333 51.83 -6.44 -29.90
C ASN A 333 52.24 -7.69 -30.70
N ASN A 334 52.58 -7.55 -31.99
CA ASN A 334 53.03 -8.66 -32.84
C ASN A 334 54.55 -8.89 -32.82
N THR A 335 55.35 -7.92 -32.35
CA THR A 335 56.83 -8.02 -32.30
C THR A 335 57.38 -8.38 -30.92
N GLY A 336 56.53 -8.47 -29.88
CA GLY A 336 56.86 -9.05 -28.57
C GLY A 336 57.05 -10.58 -28.54
N GLY A 337 57.29 -11.20 -29.70
CA GLY A 337 57.47 -12.64 -29.88
C GLY A 337 58.93 -13.08 -29.86
N SER A 338 59.64 -12.90 -28.73
CA SER A 338 60.77 -13.76 -28.31
C SER A 338 61.45 -13.17 -27.07
N GLY A 339 61.11 -13.68 -25.90
CA GLY A 339 61.85 -13.41 -24.68
C GLY A 339 61.03 -13.63 -23.42
N GLY A 340 61.19 -14.81 -22.82
CA GLY A 340 61.15 -15.03 -21.37
C GLY A 340 59.93 -14.55 -20.59
N GLU A 341 59.09 -15.53 -20.21
CA GLU A 341 58.41 -15.60 -18.91
C GLU A 341 58.10 -14.28 -18.18
N THR A 342 56.88 -13.80 -18.37
CA THR A 342 56.04 -13.34 -17.26
C THR A 342 54.59 -13.44 -17.73
N LYS A 343 53.94 -14.58 -17.44
CA LYS A 343 52.47 -14.66 -17.45
C LYS A 343 51.96 -13.69 -16.38
N SER A 344 51.77 -12.44 -16.75
CA SER A 344 51.03 -11.47 -15.96
C SER A 344 49.58 -11.95 -15.89
N GLY A 345 49.22 -12.53 -14.75
CA GLY A 345 47.86 -12.61 -14.22
C GLY A 345 46.79 -13.17 -15.15
N MET A 346 46.90 -14.44 -15.55
CA MET A 346 45.71 -15.16 -15.99
C MET A 346 44.82 -15.36 -14.76
N LEU A 347 43.77 -14.53 -14.62
CA LEU A 347 42.76 -14.66 -13.57
C LEU A 347 42.27 -16.11 -13.52
N ASP A 348 42.19 -16.67 -12.30
CA ASP A 348 41.61 -17.99 -12.06
C ASP A 348 40.20 -18.07 -12.68
N ALA A 349 39.84 -19.22 -13.24
CA ALA A 349 38.52 -19.43 -13.86
C ALA A 349 37.38 -19.13 -12.87
N ALA A 350 37.60 -19.37 -11.58
CA ALA A 350 36.66 -18.98 -10.52
C ALA A 350 36.55 -17.46 -10.34
N ALA A 351 37.67 -16.74 -10.43
CA ALA A 351 37.69 -15.27 -10.40
C ALA A 351 37.00 -14.68 -11.63
N PHE A 352 37.14 -15.34 -12.80
CA PHE A 352 36.47 -14.92 -14.03
C PHE A 352 34.95 -15.04 -13.93
N GLU A 353 34.43 -16.12 -13.32
CA GLU A 353 32.98 -16.29 -13.13
C GLU A 353 32.43 -15.30 -12.08
N GLN A 354 33.19 -14.97 -11.04
CA GLN A 354 32.83 -13.90 -10.09
C GLN A 354 32.79 -12.52 -10.77
N VAL A 355 33.79 -12.19 -11.60
CA VAL A 355 33.81 -10.95 -12.38
C VAL A 355 32.62 -10.90 -13.34
N LYS A 356 32.28 -12.01 -13.98
CA LYS A 356 31.11 -12.10 -14.85
C LYS A 356 29.79 -11.92 -14.11
N GLN A 357 29.64 -12.49 -12.90
CA GLN A 357 28.47 -12.24 -12.05
C GLN A 357 28.38 -10.78 -11.61
N LEU A 358 29.50 -10.17 -11.20
CA LEU A 358 29.57 -8.76 -10.82
C LEU A 358 29.22 -7.84 -11.99
N LEU A 359 29.76 -8.12 -13.18
CA LEU A 359 29.46 -7.36 -14.40
C LEU A 359 28.01 -7.53 -14.83
N LYS A 360 27.41 -8.72 -14.64
CA LYS A 360 25.98 -8.93 -14.88
C LYS A 360 25.14 -8.08 -13.94
N LEU A 361 25.48 -8.05 -12.65
CA LEU A 361 24.79 -7.23 -11.65
C LEU A 361 24.92 -5.74 -11.99
N GLN A 362 26.13 -5.27 -12.29
CA GLN A 362 26.37 -3.89 -12.71
C GLN A 362 25.61 -3.52 -13.99
N HIS A 363 25.55 -4.43 -14.96
CA HIS A 363 24.79 -4.22 -16.19
C HIS A 363 23.29 -4.10 -15.92
N GLU A 364 22.72 -4.91 -15.02
CA GLU A 364 21.32 -4.77 -14.63
C GLU A 364 21.05 -3.46 -13.87
N CYS A 365 21.94 -3.06 -12.95
CA CYS A 365 21.85 -1.77 -12.28
C CYS A 365 21.93 -0.60 -13.27
N LEU A 366 22.86 -0.63 -14.23
CA LEU A 366 22.98 0.40 -15.25
C LEU A 366 21.77 0.42 -16.18
N LYS A 367 21.23 -0.74 -16.56
CA LYS A 367 20.01 -0.84 -17.37
C LYS A 367 18.82 -0.23 -16.63
N HIS A 368 18.71 -0.48 -15.32
CA HIS A 368 17.69 0.13 -14.47
C HIS A 368 17.87 1.64 -14.38
N LEU A 369 19.08 2.12 -14.08
CA LEU A 369 19.41 3.55 -14.01
C LEU A 369 19.10 4.28 -15.33
N VAL A 370 19.49 3.72 -16.47
CA VAL A 370 19.18 4.30 -17.80
C VAL A 370 17.67 4.30 -18.05
N GLY A 371 16.95 3.27 -17.60
CA GLY A 371 15.49 3.24 -17.65
C GLY A 371 14.87 4.37 -16.83
N THR A 372 15.33 4.58 -15.61
CA THR A 372 14.91 5.68 -14.73
C THR A 372 15.20 7.03 -15.36
N VAL A 373 16.43 7.29 -15.78
CA VAL A 373 16.83 8.56 -16.42
C VAL A 373 16.00 8.85 -17.67
N LYS A 374 15.70 7.84 -18.50
CA LYS A 374 14.84 8.04 -19.68
C LYS A 374 13.39 8.34 -19.29
N SER A 375 12.83 7.62 -18.32
CA SER A 375 11.50 7.91 -17.81
C SER A 375 11.43 9.31 -17.21
N ASP A 376 12.46 9.73 -16.49
CA ASP A 376 12.54 11.05 -15.87
C ASP A 376 12.68 12.13 -16.95
N LEU A 377 13.47 11.89 -18.00
CA LEU A 377 13.60 12.81 -19.12
C LEU A 377 12.28 12.98 -19.89
N GLU A 378 11.48 11.92 -20.02
CA GLU A 378 10.12 12.01 -20.57
C GLU A 378 9.19 12.86 -19.69
N VAL A 379 9.33 12.76 -18.36
CA VAL A 379 8.59 13.60 -17.41
C VAL A 379 9.06 15.06 -17.51
N VAL A 380 10.37 15.31 -17.59
CA VAL A 380 10.94 16.65 -17.75
C VAL A 380 10.52 17.28 -19.08
N ASN A 381 10.50 16.52 -20.18
CA ASN A 381 10.04 17.03 -21.47
C ASN A 381 8.54 17.38 -21.43
N LYS A 382 7.72 16.61 -20.69
CA LYS A 382 6.30 16.96 -20.46
C LYS A 382 6.14 18.18 -19.57
N MET A 383 7.06 18.44 -18.64
CA MET A 383 7.09 19.68 -17.86
C MET A 383 7.46 20.91 -18.72
N GLY A 384 8.10 20.73 -19.88
CA GLY A 384 8.50 21.82 -20.77
C GLY A 384 7.42 22.34 -21.73
N GLU A 385 6.24 21.70 -21.80
CA GLU A 385 5.17 22.01 -22.77
C GLU A 385 3.89 22.60 -22.12
N THR A 386 4.01 23.46 -21.10
CA THR A 386 2.87 24.23 -20.56
C THR A 386 2.92 25.70 -20.97
N GLU A 387 2.26 26.05 -22.07
CA GLU A 387 1.91 27.45 -22.35
C GLU A 387 0.94 27.97 -21.26
N SER A 388 1.36 29.02 -20.54
CA SER A 388 0.60 29.91 -19.61
C SER A 388 0.68 29.73 -18.08
N GLU A 389 1.84 29.38 -17.51
CA GLU A 389 2.08 29.43 -16.05
C GLU A 389 2.33 30.84 -15.49
N ARG A 390 1.31 31.72 -15.50
CA ARG A 390 1.38 33.04 -14.86
C ARG A 390 0.16 33.35 -13.99
N VAL A 391 0.39 34.05 -12.88
CA VAL A 391 -0.65 34.63 -12.02
C VAL A 391 -0.84 36.11 -12.36
N VAL A 392 -2.08 36.58 -12.25
CA VAL A 392 -2.42 38.01 -12.37
C VAL A 392 -3.04 38.47 -11.06
N PHE A 393 -2.42 39.45 -10.42
CA PHE A 393 -2.92 40.06 -9.20
C PHE A 393 -3.65 41.36 -9.55
N ASN A 394 -4.81 41.56 -8.92
CA ASN A 394 -5.52 42.83 -8.95
C ASN A 394 -5.71 43.29 -7.50
N VAL A 395 -4.91 44.28 -7.11
CA VAL A 395 -4.87 44.82 -5.75
C VAL A 395 -5.54 46.18 -5.77
N THR A 396 -6.44 46.45 -4.82
CA THR A 396 -7.09 47.75 -4.65
C THR A 396 -7.08 48.12 -3.17
N VAL A 397 -6.54 49.29 -2.85
CA VAL A 397 -6.41 49.80 -1.48
C VAL A 397 -7.02 51.18 -1.38
N GLU A 398 -7.67 51.49 -0.25
CA GLU A 398 -8.21 52.82 0.05
C GLU A 398 -7.10 53.75 0.52
N THR A 399 -6.27 54.19 -0.42
CA THR A 399 -5.20 55.18 -0.23
C THR A 399 -4.98 56.02 -1.49
N ARG A 400 -4.30 57.16 -1.31
CA ARG A 400 -3.76 58.04 -2.38
C ARG A 400 -2.22 58.00 -2.47
N GLY A 401 -1.64 56.90 -2.00
CA GLY A 401 -0.19 56.72 -1.92
C GLY A 401 0.21 55.36 -2.43
N TRP A 402 1.40 54.92 -2.03
CA TRP A 402 1.95 53.65 -2.51
C TRP A 402 1.25 52.44 -1.88
N VAL A 403 1.24 51.33 -2.64
CA VAL A 403 0.80 50.00 -2.24
C VAL A 403 1.98 49.04 -2.33
N GLY A 404 2.23 48.31 -1.24
CA GLY A 404 3.19 47.22 -1.19
C GLY A 404 2.48 45.88 -1.13
N PHE A 405 2.88 44.96 -1.99
CA PHE A 405 2.37 43.60 -2.05
C PHE A 405 3.57 42.64 -2.08
N GLY A 406 3.51 41.52 -1.40
CA GLY A 406 4.58 40.54 -1.49
C GLY A 406 4.17 39.13 -1.16
N LEU A 407 5.02 38.18 -1.50
CA LEU A 407 4.92 36.78 -1.18
C LEU A 407 5.96 36.44 -0.11
N SER A 408 5.55 35.63 0.88
CA SER A 408 6.41 35.18 1.96
C SER A 408 6.05 33.75 2.34
N ARG A 409 7.06 32.94 2.68
CA ARG A 409 6.82 31.59 3.20
C ARG A 409 6.18 31.57 4.59
N ARG A 410 6.45 32.57 5.43
CA ARG A 410 6.05 32.55 6.86
C ARG A 410 5.27 33.80 7.28
N GLY A 411 4.77 34.58 6.32
CA GLY A 411 4.06 35.84 6.61
C GLY A 411 4.92 36.90 7.28
N LYS A 412 6.25 36.83 7.08
CA LYS A 412 7.24 37.78 7.61
C LYS A 412 8.04 38.42 6.47
N MET A 413 8.57 39.62 6.73
CA MET A 413 9.37 40.37 5.75
C MET A 413 10.68 39.68 5.33
N PRO A 414 11.51 39.09 6.23
CA PRO A 414 12.79 38.53 5.80
C PRO A 414 12.58 37.36 4.82
N GLY A 415 13.24 37.44 3.67
CA GLY A 415 13.11 36.50 2.56
C GLY A 415 11.81 36.63 1.78
N ALA A 416 11.10 37.76 1.90
CA ALA A 416 9.90 38.05 1.11
C ALA A 416 10.26 38.69 -0.23
N ASP A 417 9.46 38.33 -1.22
CA ASP A 417 9.48 38.78 -2.61
C ASP A 417 8.35 39.84 -2.73
N ILE A 418 8.68 41.09 -3.08
CA ILE A 418 7.85 42.27 -2.81
C ILE A 418 7.81 43.21 -4.02
N VAL A 419 6.61 43.63 -4.41
CA VAL A 419 6.42 44.78 -5.30
C VAL A 419 5.92 46.00 -4.54
N ILE A 420 6.41 47.17 -4.92
CA ILE A 420 5.92 48.46 -4.45
C ILE A 420 5.54 49.31 -5.66
N GLY A 421 4.33 49.83 -5.67
CA GLY A 421 3.87 50.72 -6.74
C GLY A 421 2.73 51.64 -6.33
N GLY A 422 2.36 52.55 -7.22
CA GLY A 422 1.30 53.52 -7.01
C GLY A 422 1.14 54.42 -8.23
N VAL A 423 0.39 55.52 -8.09
CA VAL A 423 0.19 56.52 -9.15
C VAL A 423 0.61 57.86 -8.59
N SER A 424 1.63 58.48 -9.19
CA SER A 424 2.14 59.76 -8.72
C SER A 424 1.09 60.88 -8.83
N PRO A 425 1.29 62.03 -8.18
CA PRO A 425 0.38 63.19 -8.29
C PRO A 425 0.24 63.73 -9.72
N THR A 426 1.17 63.40 -10.62
CA THR A 426 1.11 63.76 -12.06
C THR A 426 0.31 62.74 -12.88
N GLY A 427 -0.27 61.71 -12.25
CA GLY A 427 -1.02 60.64 -12.89
C GLY A 427 -0.17 59.57 -13.56
N GLN A 428 1.13 59.50 -13.24
CA GLN A 428 2.04 58.50 -13.84
C GLN A 428 2.20 57.30 -12.90
N PRO A 429 2.01 56.06 -13.38
CA PRO A 429 2.22 54.89 -12.54
C PRO A 429 3.71 54.67 -12.28
N TYR A 430 4.04 54.22 -11.07
CA TYR A 430 5.36 53.71 -10.73
C TYR A 430 5.21 52.33 -10.10
N PHE A 431 6.15 51.43 -10.40
CA PHE A 431 6.12 50.04 -9.95
C PHE A 431 7.54 49.50 -9.96
N SER A 432 7.93 48.81 -8.89
CA SER A 432 9.28 48.28 -8.73
C SER A 432 9.22 46.94 -8.01
N ASP A 433 9.93 45.97 -8.56
CA ASP A 433 10.20 44.67 -7.97
C ASP A 433 11.38 44.76 -6.99
N LYS A 434 11.21 44.15 -5.82
CA LYS A 434 12.07 44.28 -4.65
C LYS A 434 12.06 42.97 -3.85
N HIS A 435 13.09 42.77 -3.03
CA HIS A 435 13.10 41.71 -2.03
C HIS A 435 13.49 42.24 -0.65
N ALA A 436 13.02 41.57 0.40
CA ALA A 436 13.28 41.96 1.77
C ALA A 436 14.34 41.06 2.41
N ILE A 437 15.49 41.64 2.76
CA ILE A 437 16.58 40.95 3.46
C ILE A 437 16.30 40.85 4.98
N GLY A 438 15.46 41.74 5.51
CA GLY A 438 15.15 41.84 6.93
C GLY A 438 13.92 42.70 7.19
N ASN A 439 13.72 43.11 8.46
CA ASN A 439 12.67 44.06 8.83
C ASN A 439 13.13 45.51 8.56
N GLN A 440 13.46 45.80 7.31
CA GLN A 440 13.96 47.10 6.84
C GLN A 440 13.33 47.43 5.49
N LEU A 441 13.67 48.60 4.93
CA LEU A 441 13.24 48.98 3.59
C LEU A 441 13.66 47.90 2.56
N PRO A 442 12.74 47.37 1.74
CA PRO A 442 13.08 46.38 0.72
C PRO A 442 14.10 46.90 -0.28
N VAL A 443 15.00 46.03 -0.72
CA VAL A 443 16.05 46.35 -1.69
C VAL A 443 15.51 46.06 -3.09
N GLU A 444 15.87 46.89 -4.07
CA GLU A 444 15.52 46.62 -5.47
C GLU A 444 16.10 45.32 -5.95
N ASP A 445 15.28 44.55 -6.66
CA ASP A 445 15.74 43.32 -7.26
C ASP A 445 16.53 43.59 -8.55
N THR A 446 17.53 42.74 -8.78
CA THR A 446 18.37 42.77 -9.98
C THR A 446 17.61 42.29 -11.22
N SER A 447 16.66 41.37 -11.05
CA SER A 447 15.65 41.03 -12.05
C SER A 447 14.38 41.86 -11.82
N GLN A 448 13.50 41.96 -12.81
CA GLN A 448 12.19 42.57 -12.63
C GLN A 448 11.17 41.59 -13.20
N ASP A 449 10.71 40.68 -12.35
CA ASP A 449 9.92 39.51 -12.76
C ASP A 449 8.42 39.77 -12.74
N TYR A 450 7.99 40.81 -12.01
CA TYR A 450 6.62 41.31 -12.04
C TYR A 450 6.42 42.31 -13.16
N VAL A 451 5.34 42.13 -13.91
CA VAL A 451 4.95 42.99 -15.02
C VAL A 451 3.70 43.76 -14.66
N LEU A 452 3.80 45.09 -14.53
CA LEU A 452 2.65 45.97 -14.37
C LEU A 452 1.79 45.96 -15.64
N GLU A 453 0.52 45.63 -15.51
CA GLU A 453 -0.46 45.65 -16.61
C GLU A 453 -1.32 46.91 -16.62
N ASP A 454 -1.76 47.37 -15.44
CA ASP A 454 -2.61 48.55 -15.29
C ASP A 454 -2.45 49.15 -13.88
N ALA A 455 -2.62 50.46 -13.76
CA ALA A 455 -2.59 51.16 -12.49
C ALA A 455 -3.42 52.45 -12.55
N TRP A 456 -4.26 52.66 -11.55
CA TRP A 456 -5.09 53.86 -11.46
C TRP A 456 -5.32 54.31 -10.02
N GLU A 457 -5.52 55.61 -9.86
CA GLU A 457 -5.94 56.21 -8.59
C GLU A 457 -7.22 57.03 -8.81
N LYS A 458 -8.30 56.67 -8.11
CA LYS A 458 -9.59 57.37 -8.22
C LYS A 458 -10.40 57.22 -6.93
N GLY A 459 -11.02 58.33 -6.51
CA GLY A 459 -11.94 58.30 -5.35
C GLY A 459 -11.25 57.94 -4.03
N GLY A 460 -9.98 58.29 -3.86
CA GLY A 460 -9.20 57.92 -2.67
C GLY A 460 -8.77 56.46 -2.62
N ARG A 461 -8.80 55.75 -3.76
CA ARG A 461 -8.35 54.37 -3.90
C ARG A 461 -7.27 54.27 -4.95
N THR A 462 -6.25 53.47 -4.67
CA THR A 462 -5.18 53.11 -5.58
C THR A 462 -5.34 51.65 -5.96
N SER A 463 -5.27 51.33 -7.25
CA SER A 463 -5.34 49.97 -7.77
C SER A 463 -4.15 49.67 -8.66
N LEU A 464 -3.60 48.47 -8.48
CA LEU A 464 -2.49 47.93 -9.26
C LEU A 464 -2.90 46.56 -9.81
N LYS A 465 -2.75 46.38 -11.11
CA LYS A 465 -2.90 45.10 -11.79
C LYS A 465 -1.56 44.71 -12.38
N PHE A 466 -1.04 43.56 -12.00
CA PHE A 466 0.27 43.08 -12.43
C PHE A 466 0.28 41.56 -12.54
N SER A 467 1.21 41.03 -13.33
CA SER A 467 1.35 39.59 -13.54
C SER A 467 2.77 39.11 -13.22
N ARG A 468 2.88 37.83 -12.87
CA ARG A 468 4.14 37.14 -12.58
C ARG A 468 4.06 35.68 -13.01
N LYS A 469 5.17 35.11 -13.47
CA LYS A 469 5.27 33.66 -13.74
C LYS A 469 5.22 32.85 -12.43
N PHE A 470 4.82 31.59 -12.50
CA PHE A 470 4.89 30.73 -11.30
C PHE A 470 6.32 30.47 -10.85
N ASP A 471 7.23 30.24 -11.79
CA ASP A 471 8.67 30.16 -11.55
C ASP A 471 9.37 31.20 -12.42
N THR A 472 10.14 32.07 -11.78
CA THR A 472 10.90 33.15 -12.42
C THR A 472 12.36 32.77 -12.62
N CYS A 473 12.80 31.66 -12.02
CA CYS A 473 14.20 31.22 -11.95
C CYS A 473 15.15 32.22 -11.26
N ASP A 474 14.63 33.29 -10.65
CA ASP A 474 15.39 34.18 -9.77
C ASP A 474 15.51 33.56 -8.37
N LYS A 475 16.69 33.70 -7.76
CA LYS A 475 17.01 33.20 -6.41
C LYS A 475 16.40 34.06 -5.30
N HIS A 476 16.07 35.31 -5.57
CA HIS A 476 15.46 36.23 -4.62
C HIS A 476 13.93 36.10 -4.57
N ASP A 477 13.39 35.43 -5.58
CA ASP A 477 11.97 35.18 -5.77
C ASP A 477 11.46 33.92 -5.09
N ILE A 478 10.19 33.94 -4.70
CA ILE A 478 9.51 32.76 -4.16
C ILE A 478 8.67 32.09 -5.25
N PRO A 479 8.99 30.84 -5.65
CA PRO A 479 8.19 30.14 -6.65
C PRO A 479 6.77 29.87 -6.13
N ILE A 480 5.78 30.08 -7.00
CA ILE A 480 4.37 29.79 -6.75
C ILE A 480 4.08 28.36 -7.18
N ASN A 481 4.22 27.43 -6.25
CA ASN A 481 3.92 26.01 -6.45
C ASN A 481 2.65 25.62 -5.67
N ASP A 482 2.50 24.34 -5.33
CA ASP A 482 1.35 23.83 -4.56
C ASP A 482 1.51 23.99 -3.04
N ASP A 483 2.58 24.63 -2.57
CA ASP A 483 2.83 24.91 -1.15
C ASP A 483 2.04 26.13 -0.68
N VAL A 484 1.79 26.21 0.62
CA VAL A 484 1.13 27.37 1.21
C VAL A 484 2.06 28.59 1.17
N LEU A 485 1.51 29.76 0.85
CA LEU A 485 2.22 31.03 0.91
C LEU A 485 1.43 32.05 1.75
N SER A 486 2.11 33.08 2.23
CA SER A 486 1.50 34.24 2.84
C SER A 486 1.70 35.45 1.95
N ILE A 487 0.59 36.08 1.57
CA ILE A 487 0.58 37.41 0.97
C ILE A 487 0.88 38.42 2.07
N LEU A 488 1.88 39.25 1.86
CA LEU A 488 2.14 40.46 2.62
C LEU A 488 1.47 41.63 1.91
N TRP A 489 0.85 42.53 2.68
CA TRP A 489 0.33 43.77 2.15
C TRP A 489 0.70 44.93 3.06
N SER A 490 0.94 46.08 2.45
CA SER A 490 1.16 47.35 3.15
C SER A 490 0.76 48.51 2.27
N TRP A 491 0.54 49.68 2.85
CA TRP A 491 0.27 50.89 2.08
C TRP A 491 0.70 52.15 2.81
N GLY A 492 1.06 53.18 2.05
CA GLY A 492 1.38 54.51 2.54
C GLY A 492 0.27 55.51 2.22
N GLU A 493 0.11 56.53 3.06
CA GLU A 493 -0.85 57.63 2.82
C GLU A 493 -0.38 58.59 1.72
N THR A 494 0.92 58.54 1.36
CA THR A 494 1.54 59.37 0.33
C THR A 494 2.39 58.47 -0.58
N ASP A 495 2.77 58.96 -1.76
CA ASP A 495 3.66 58.24 -2.70
C ASP A 495 5.13 58.17 -2.26
N ASN A 496 5.48 58.63 -1.05
CA ASN A 496 6.83 58.48 -0.54
C ASN A 496 7.06 57.06 0.00
N THR A 497 7.64 56.20 -0.85
CA THR A 497 7.93 54.79 -0.55
C THR A 497 8.96 54.58 0.56
N THR A 498 9.69 55.62 0.99
CA THR A 498 10.62 55.54 2.12
C THR A 498 9.95 55.76 3.47
N VAL A 499 8.71 56.27 3.49
CA VAL A 499 7.96 56.48 4.73
C VAL A 499 7.42 55.15 5.24
N TYR A 500 7.66 54.87 6.51
CA TYR A 500 7.20 53.66 7.15
C TYR A 500 5.67 53.62 7.22
N HIS A 501 5.08 52.48 6.84
CA HIS A 501 3.63 52.25 6.74
C HIS A 501 2.93 52.04 8.10
N TYR A 502 3.65 52.05 9.23
CA TYR A 502 3.09 51.87 10.58
C TYR A 502 2.10 50.69 10.70
N GLN A 503 0.83 50.95 11.04
CA GLN A 503 -0.24 49.96 11.21
C GLN A 503 -0.89 49.54 9.88
N ASN A 504 -0.60 50.22 8.77
CA ASN A 504 -1.16 49.96 7.45
C ASN A 504 -0.46 48.78 6.78
N ARG A 505 -0.49 47.63 7.45
CA ARG A 505 0.17 46.40 7.00
C ARG A 505 -0.53 45.17 7.57
N GLY A 506 -0.35 44.05 6.89
CA GLY A 506 -0.77 42.77 7.40
C GLY A 506 -0.27 41.62 6.54
N ASN A 507 -0.73 40.42 6.86
CA ASN A 507 -0.47 39.24 6.06
C ASN A 507 -1.75 38.41 5.90
N PHE A 508 -1.75 37.54 4.92
CA PHE A 508 -2.86 36.65 4.60
C PHE A 508 -2.34 35.36 3.99
N THR A 509 -2.61 34.23 4.65
CA THR A 509 -2.15 32.90 4.20
C THR A 509 -3.14 32.27 3.22
N VAL A 510 -2.61 31.68 2.15
CA VAL A 510 -3.39 31.14 1.03
C VAL A 510 -2.60 30.10 0.21
N TYR A 511 -3.31 29.12 -0.37
CA TYR A 511 -2.81 28.31 -1.48
C TYR A 511 -3.21 28.99 -2.79
N LEU A 512 -2.25 29.57 -3.52
CA LEU A 512 -2.55 30.40 -4.70
C LEU A 512 -3.07 29.62 -5.92
N ARG A 513 -2.77 28.31 -6.00
CA ARG A 513 -3.16 27.46 -7.14
C ARG A 513 -4.44 26.66 -6.88
N ASP A 514 -4.92 26.60 -5.64
CA ASP A 514 -6.11 25.83 -5.30
C ASP A 514 -7.36 26.56 -5.81
N PRO A 515 -8.35 25.85 -6.39
CA PRO A 515 -9.59 26.45 -6.85
C PRO A 515 -10.47 26.89 -5.67
N ASP A 516 -11.01 28.10 -5.74
CA ASP A 516 -12.07 28.54 -4.83
C ASP A 516 -13.44 28.20 -5.43
N LEU A 517 -14.11 27.22 -4.82
CA LEU A 517 -15.44 26.77 -5.23
C LEU A 517 -16.56 27.43 -4.43
N THR A 518 -16.25 28.44 -3.61
CA THR A 518 -17.25 29.16 -2.81
C THR A 518 -18.26 29.84 -3.74
N PRO A 519 -19.58 29.56 -3.61
CA PRO A 519 -20.57 30.20 -4.44
C PRO A 519 -20.65 31.70 -4.16
N ARG A 520 -20.86 32.51 -5.21
CA ARG A 520 -20.93 33.98 -5.11
C ARG A 520 -21.93 34.50 -4.07
N TYR A 521 -23.09 33.85 -3.95
CA TYR A 521 -24.11 34.24 -2.97
C TYR A 521 -23.61 34.06 -1.52
N VAL A 522 -22.78 33.04 -1.26
CA VAL A 522 -22.14 32.82 0.04
C VAL A 522 -21.06 33.86 0.29
N GLU A 523 -20.25 34.17 -0.72
CA GLU A 523 -19.27 35.26 -0.60
C GLU A 523 -19.92 36.61 -0.26
N GLN A 524 -21.04 36.93 -0.92
CA GLN A 524 -21.78 38.17 -0.70
C GLN A 524 -22.47 38.19 0.67
N GLN A 525 -22.93 37.03 1.16
CA GLN A 525 -23.43 36.88 2.53
C GLN A 525 -22.33 37.15 3.56
N LEU A 526 -21.15 36.55 3.39
CA LEU A 526 -20.00 36.76 4.28
C LEU A 526 -19.54 38.23 4.28
N LYS A 527 -19.75 38.94 3.16
CA LYS A 527 -19.49 40.38 3.02
C LYS A 527 -20.63 41.28 3.53
N GLY A 528 -21.68 40.71 4.13
CA GLY A 528 -22.78 41.44 4.78
C GLY A 528 -23.78 42.12 3.83
N ASN A 529 -23.80 41.75 2.54
CA ASN A 529 -24.39 42.59 1.49
C ASN A 529 -25.75 42.15 0.92
N MET A 530 -26.42 41.07 1.38
CA MET A 530 -27.70 40.65 0.76
C MET A 530 -28.67 39.82 1.62
N ASP A 531 -29.94 39.83 1.19
CA ASP A 531 -31.05 38.99 1.67
C ASP A 531 -31.10 37.64 0.90
N LEU A 532 -30.76 36.56 1.60
CA LEU A 532 -30.35 35.24 1.10
C LEU A 532 -31.41 34.45 0.31
N LYS A 533 -32.70 34.75 0.51
CA LYS A 533 -33.77 33.81 0.10
C LYS A 533 -34.06 33.78 -1.40
N LYS A 534 -33.60 34.76 -2.18
CA LYS A 534 -33.92 34.84 -3.62
C LYS A 534 -32.94 34.09 -4.53
N GLU A 535 -31.69 33.90 -4.13
CA GLU A 535 -30.64 33.31 -4.99
C GLU A 535 -30.24 31.87 -4.62
N MET A 536 -30.64 31.37 -3.44
CA MET A 536 -30.28 30.02 -2.99
C MET A 536 -31.06 28.88 -3.66
N GLY A 537 -32.06 29.19 -4.49
CA GLY A 537 -32.86 28.18 -5.18
C GLY A 537 -33.45 27.15 -4.23
N ASP A 538 -33.08 25.88 -4.42
CA ASP A 538 -33.49 24.73 -3.61
C ASP A 538 -32.49 24.35 -2.49
N VAL A 539 -31.38 25.09 -2.37
CA VAL A 539 -30.36 24.90 -1.33
C VAL A 539 -30.92 25.31 0.03
N ARG A 540 -30.68 24.46 1.03
CA ARG A 540 -31.06 24.65 2.43
C ARG A 540 -29.82 24.62 3.31
N VAL A 541 -29.94 25.16 4.53
CA VAL A 541 -28.85 25.23 5.50
C VAL A 541 -29.28 24.53 6.78
N TRP A 542 -28.47 23.58 7.22
CA TRP A 542 -28.57 22.96 8.54
C TRP A 542 -27.41 23.44 9.41
N THR A 543 -27.71 24.05 10.55
CA THR A 543 -26.69 24.56 11.47
C THR A 543 -26.52 23.62 12.64
N VAL A 544 -25.29 23.16 12.86
CA VAL A 544 -24.88 22.42 14.06
C VAL A 544 -24.07 23.34 14.97
N GLU A 545 -24.28 23.21 16.28
CA GLU A 545 -23.66 24.04 17.31
C GLU A 545 -23.08 23.15 18.41
N ASN A 546 -21.84 23.44 18.80
CA ASN A 546 -21.19 22.84 19.96
C ASN A 546 -20.87 23.97 20.94
N SER A 547 -21.38 23.89 22.17
CA SER A 547 -21.16 24.92 23.19
C SER A 547 -20.68 24.27 24.50
N VAL A 548 -19.67 24.86 25.12
CA VAL A 548 -19.02 24.32 26.31
C VAL A 548 -18.34 25.43 27.12
N THR A 549 -18.30 25.25 28.44
CA THR A 549 -17.41 26.03 29.32
C THR A 549 -16.15 25.22 29.55
N LEU A 550 -15.03 25.67 28.98
CA LEU A 550 -13.77 24.92 28.99
C LEU A 550 -13.22 24.75 30.41
N PRO A 551 -12.80 23.52 30.77
CA PRO A 551 -12.10 23.28 32.03
C PRO A 551 -10.68 23.88 31.99
N ALA A 552 -10.05 23.98 33.16
CA ALA A 552 -8.62 24.31 33.30
C ALA A 552 -7.74 23.11 32.88
N LYS A 553 -7.92 22.62 31.66
CA LYS A 553 -7.12 21.56 31.03
C LYS A 553 -6.48 22.11 29.78
N ARG A 554 -5.34 21.53 29.37
CA ARG A 554 -4.64 21.94 28.14
C ARG A 554 -5.47 21.66 26.88
N THR A 555 -6.09 20.49 26.83
CA THR A 555 -6.81 19.98 25.66
C THR A 555 -8.14 19.40 26.09
N THR A 556 -9.19 19.74 25.33
CA THR A 556 -10.58 19.32 25.57
C THR A 556 -11.20 18.91 24.24
N TYR A 557 -11.70 17.69 24.12
CA TYR A 557 -12.49 17.20 22.99
C TYR A 557 -13.94 17.11 23.43
N TRP A 558 -14.77 18.05 22.98
CA TRP A 558 -16.18 18.10 23.38
C TRP A 558 -17.08 17.52 22.30
N CYS A 559 -17.92 16.56 22.67
CA CYS A 559 -18.83 15.85 21.78
C CYS A 559 -20.29 16.10 22.13
N ASN A 560 -21.11 16.44 21.14
CA ASN A 560 -22.57 16.48 21.27
C ASN A 560 -23.26 15.85 20.06
N MET A 561 -24.50 15.41 20.24
CA MET A 561 -25.25 14.70 19.21
C MET A 561 -26.24 15.64 18.52
N HIS A 562 -26.36 15.54 17.21
CA HIS A 562 -27.33 16.26 16.41
C HIS A 562 -28.14 15.30 15.55
N LYS A 563 -29.39 15.68 15.28
CA LYS A 563 -30.31 14.95 14.41
C LYS A 563 -30.68 15.80 13.22
N ILE A 564 -30.81 15.16 12.07
CA ILE A 564 -31.47 15.75 10.90
C ILE A 564 -32.54 14.79 10.39
N SER A 565 -33.72 15.35 10.10
CA SER A 565 -34.85 14.61 9.56
C SER A 565 -35.18 15.13 8.17
N LEU A 566 -35.00 14.30 7.15
CA LEU A 566 -35.25 14.68 5.75
C LEU A 566 -36.22 13.69 5.10
N PRO A 567 -37.20 14.16 4.33
CA PRO A 567 -38.20 13.28 3.70
C PRO A 567 -37.62 12.46 2.53
N LYS A 568 -36.44 12.84 2.03
CA LYS A 568 -35.72 12.16 0.96
C LYS A 568 -34.23 12.48 1.06
N LYS A 569 -33.41 11.65 0.40
CA LYS A 569 -31.96 11.86 0.27
C LYS A 569 -31.65 13.23 -0.32
N HIS A 570 -30.75 13.93 0.33
CA HIS A 570 -30.14 15.19 -0.08
C HIS A 570 -28.62 14.99 -0.26
N HIS A 571 -27.98 15.97 -0.89
CA HIS A 571 -26.52 16.08 -0.94
C HIS A 571 -26.07 17.33 -0.19
N SER A 572 -25.14 17.16 0.76
CA SER A 572 -24.33 18.25 1.27
C SER A 572 -23.35 18.70 0.18
N ILE A 573 -23.32 20.01 -0.07
CA ILE A 573 -22.55 20.63 -1.16
C ILE A 573 -21.52 21.64 -0.68
N GLY A 574 -21.56 21.99 0.61
CA GLY A 574 -20.53 22.81 1.22
C GLY A 574 -20.79 23.08 2.70
N PHE A 575 -19.78 23.63 3.35
CA PHE A 575 -19.71 23.85 4.78
C PHE A 575 -19.11 25.22 5.06
N THR A 576 -19.73 26.02 5.93
CA THR A 576 -19.15 27.28 6.42
C THR A 576 -19.09 27.27 7.94
N ILE A 577 -18.05 27.87 8.50
CA ILE A 577 -17.90 28.08 9.95
C ILE A 577 -18.27 29.52 10.30
N GLN A 578 -19.02 29.71 11.37
CA GLN A 578 -19.33 31.05 11.86
C GLN A 578 -18.16 31.60 12.67
N THR A 579 -17.55 32.68 12.18
CA THR A 579 -16.42 33.35 12.83
C THR A 579 -16.89 34.36 13.87
N GLY A 580 -16.05 34.67 14.86
CA GLY A 580 -16.33 35.71 15.87
C GLY A 580 -17.24 35.27 17.01
N THR A 581 -17.51 33.97 17.12
CA THR A 581 -18.20 33.40 18.28
C THR A 581 -17.27 33.35 19.49
N PRO A 582 -17.81 33.37 20.73
CA PRO A 582 -17.00 33.21 21.93
C PRO A 582 -16.17 31.91 21.88
N GLY A 583 -14.91 31.98 22.29
CA GLY A 583 -14.00 30.82 22.32
C GLY A 583 -13.55 30.29 20.96
N PHE A 584 -13.87 30.97 19.85
CA PHE A 584 -13.41 30.59 18.50
C PHE A 584 -11.88 30.47 18.39
N GLU A 585 -11.14 31.35 19.07
CA GLU A 585 -9.67 31.34 19.10
C GLU A 585 -9.08 30.08 19.75
N ASN A 586 -9.88 29.40 20.58
CA ASN A 586 -9.47 28.14 21.22
C ASN A 586 -9.78 26.92 20.35
N MET A 587 -10.56 27.06 19.26
CA MET A 587 -10.87 25.92 18.38
C MET A 587 -9.64 25.55 17.54
N HIS A 588 -9.15 24.33 17.71
CA HIS A 588 -8.06 23.78 16.91
C HIS A 588 -8.56 23.04 15.67
N HIS A 589 -9.57 22.18 15.83
CA HIS A 589 -10.30 21.57 14.71
C HIS A 589 -11.68 21.08 15.16
N LEU A 590 -12.53 20.77 14.18
CA LEU A 590 -13.83 20.15 14.37
C LEU A 590 -14.05 19.02 13.37
N LEU A 591 -14.85 18.04 13.78
CA LEU A 591 -15.26 16.90 12.96
C LEU A 591 -16.75 16.64 13.18
N LEU A 592 -17.46 16.41 12.09
CA LEU A 592 -18.84 15.95 12.12
C LEU A 592 -18.86 14.51 11.63
N PHE A 593 -19.22 13.57 12.50
CA PHE A 593 -19.30 12.15 12.17
C PHE A 593 -20.75 11.74 11.99
N ARG A 594 -21.06 10.94 10.97
CA ARG A 594 -22.31 10.22 10.87
C ARG A 594 -22.26 8.99 11.76
N CYS A 595 -23.32 8.78 12.53
CA CYS A 595 -23.46 7.64 13.43
C CYS A 595 -24.28 6.53 12.79
N GLN A 596 -23.85 5.28 12.96
CA GLN A 596 -24.50 4.10 12.44
C GLN A 596 -24.79 3.11 13.57
N ALA A 597 -26.06 2.77 13.77
CA ALA A 597 -26.41 1.75 14.76
C ALA A 597 -25.92 0.36 14.30
N PRO A 598 -25.60 -0.55 15.24
CA PRO A 598 -25.34 -1.94 14.91
C PRO A 598 -26.48 -2.59 14.12
N PRO A 599 -26.20 -3.61 13.29
CA PRO A 599 -27.24 -4.31 12.55
C PRO A 599 -28.37 -4.80 13.47
N ASN A 600 -29.62 -4.60 13.04
CA ASN A 600 -30.85 -4.97 13.76
C ASN A 600 -31.15 -4.17 15.04
N VAL A 601 -30.46 -3.06 15.31
CA VAL A 601 -30.81 -2.15 16.41
C VAL A 601 -31.43 -0.88 15.84
N ASN A 602 -32.52 -0.41 16.46
CA ASN A 602 -33.13 0.87 16.07
C ASN A 602 -32.18 2.03 16.43
N PRO A 603 -31.73 2.86 15.46
CA PRO A 603 -30.90 4.03 15.76
C PRO A 603 -31.50 4.97 16.81
N GLU A 604 -32.83 5.12 16.83
CA GLU A 604 -33.51 6.02 17.76
C GLU A 604 -33.31 5.60 19.22
N SER A 605 -33.22 4.29 19.52
CA SER A 605 -33.03 3.84 20.90
C SER A 605 -31.62 4.09 21.43
N ILE A 606 -30.65 4.29 20.53
CA ILE A 606 -29.25 4.58 20.89
C ILE A 606 -28.99 6.09 20.91
N PHE A 607 -29.39 6.81 19.86
CA PHE A 607 -28.91 8.18 19.63
C PHE A 607 -29.92 9.28 20.02
N GLU A 608 -31.23 9.04 19.89
CA GLU A 608 -32.26 10.06 20.21
C GLU A 608 -32.13 10.66 21.63
N PRO A 609 -31.81 9.88 22.69
CA PRO A 609 -31.63 10.43 24.03
C PRO A 609 -30.57 11.52 24.14
N PHE A 610 -29.61 11.55 23.21
CA PHE A 610 -28.45 12.45 23.24
C PHE A 610 -28.62 13.72 22.40
N VAL A 611 -29.65 13.80 21.55
CA VAL A 611 -29.84 14.95 20.65
C VAL A 611 -30.03 16.26 21.41
N ASN A 612 -30.67 16.21 22.58
CA ASN A 612 -30.89 17.37 23.45
C ASN A 612 -29.87 17.45 24.61
N HIS A 613 -28.88 16.55 24.63
CA HIS A 613 -27.83 16.56 25.65
C HIS A 613 -26.85 17.72 25.36
N PRO A 614 -26.39 18.48 26.38
CA PRO A 614 -25.44 19.59 26.19
C PRO A 614 -24.05 19.15 25.67
N GLY A 615 -23.80 17.84 25.62
CA GLY A 615 -22.54 17.24 25.24
C GLY A 615 -21.72 16.78 26.44
N GLU A 616 -20.70 15.98 26.17
CA GLU A 616 -19.71 15.55 27.17
C GLU A 616 -18.32 15.43 26.55
N GLU A 617 -17.29 15.26 27.38
CA GLU A 617 -15.93 14.99 26.91
C GLU A 617 -15.91 13.67 26.12
N CYS A 618 -15.45 13.73 24.87
CA CYS A 618 -15.50 12.60 23.93
C CYS A 618 -14.77 11.35 24.45
N TYR A 619 -13.74 11.55 25.28
CA TYR A 619 -12.83 10.50 25.71
C TYR A 619 -12.69 10.46 27.24
N SER A 620 -13.77 10.44 28.00
CA SER A 620 -13.69 10.39 29.48
C SER A 620 -13.53 8.93 30.02
N PRO A 621 -12.82 8.70 31.16
CA PRO A 621 -12.60 7.37 31.75
C PRO A 621 -13.86 6.64 32.26
N GLY A 622 -15.06 7.23 32.11
CA GLY A 622 -16.34 6.62 32.47
C GLY A 622 -16.93 5.71 31.38
N THR A 623 -16.22 5.47 30.29
CA THR A 623 -16.71 4.68 29.13
C THR A 623 -16.88 3.18 29.40
N MET A 624 -16.47 2.68 30.58
CA MET A 624 -16.73 1.30 31.04
C MET A 624 -17.27 1.20 32.48
N GLN A 625 -17.57 2.30 33.16
CA GLN A 625 -18.26 2.30 34.46
C GLN A 625 -19.51 3.16 34.35
N LEU A 626 -20.69 2.54 34.56
CA LEU A 626 -22.03 3.15 34.62
C LEU A 626 -21.99 4.67 34.88
N GLY A 627 -22.01 5.51 33.83
CA GLY A 627 -22.05 6.97 34.02
C GLY A 627 -21.66 7.89 32.86
N SER A 628 -20.92 7.46 31.83
CA SER A 628 -20.80 8.22 30.55
C SER A 628 -21.80 7.67 29.55
N THR A 629 -22.49 8.57 28.85
CA THR A 629 -23.76 8.26 28.20
C THR A 629 -23.70 8.33 26.67
N LEU A 630 -22.79 9.10 26.07
CA LEU A 630 -22.75 9.31 24.62
C LEU A 630 -22.13 8.11 23.85
N PRO A 631 -22.83 7.54 22.86
CA PRO A 631 -22.41 6.33 22.15
C PRO A 631 -21.44 6.62 20.98
N THR A 632 -20.27 7.19 21.30
CA THR A 632 -19.29 7.67 20.32
C THR A 632 -18.67 6.55 19.46
N GLN A 633 -18.62 5.31 19.97
CA GLN A 633 -18.06 4.14 19.27
C GLN A 633 -18.79 3.79 17.97
N TYR A 634 -20.02 4.28 17.79
CA TYR A 634 -20.83 4.03 16.59
C TYR A 634 -20.74 5.17 15.56
N CYS A 635 -19.88 6.16 15.79
CA CYS A 635 -19.75 7.36 14.97
C CYS A 635 -18.34 7.46 14.40
N ALA A 636 -18.07 6.72 13.32
CA ALA A 636 -16.77 6.70 12.65
C ALA A 636 -16.79 7.32 11.23
N ASP A 637 -17.94 7.32 10.55
CA ASP A 637 -18.10 7.83 9.18
C ASP A 637 -17.95 9.36 9.17
N THR A 638 -16.85 9.88 8.61
CA THR A 638 -16.56 11.32 8.65
C THR A 638 -17.37 12.06 7.59
N HIS A 639 -18.30 12.93 8.01
CA HIS A 639 -19.09 13.76 7.10
C HIS A 639 -18.34 14.99 6.62
N THR A 640 -17.67 15.69 7.55
CA THR A 640 -16.82 16.84 7.23
C THR A 640 -15.85 17.14 8.37
N GLY A 641 -14.76 17.84 8.06
CA GLY A 641 -13.79 18.33 9.02
C GLY A 641 -13.29 19.71 8.64
N ILE A 642 -13.11 20.57 9.63
CA ILE A 642 -12.53 21.91 9.47
C ILE A 642 -11.44 22.04 10.54
N SER A 643 -10.22 22.36 10.11
CA SER A 643 -9.10 22.62 11.01
C SER A 643 -8.78 24.11 11.09
N ILE A 644 -7.91 24.50 12.02
CA ILE A 644 -7.48 25.88 12.25
C ILE A 644 -7.06 26.57 10.94
N GLY A 645 -7.53 27.81 10.75
CA GLY A 645 -7.29 28.58 9.52
C GLY A 645 -8.04 28.06 8.29
N GLY A 646 -8.74 26.93 8.37
CA GLY A 646 -9.63 26.41 7.35
C GLY A 646 -10.79 27.37 7.09
N ARG A 647 -11.12 27.56 5.82
CA ARG A 647 -12.27 28.37 5.38
C ARG A 647 -13.46 27.48 5.06
N SER A 648 -14.52 28.12 4.58
CA SER A 648 -15.64 27.44 3.94
C SER A 648 -15.15 26.50 2.84
N VAL A 649 -15.69 25.29 2.80
CA VAL A 649 -15.32 24.26 1.81
C VAL A 649 -16.57 23.95 1.00
N PHE A 650 -16.50 24.10 -0.32
CA PHE A 650 -17.56 23.72 -1.25
C PHE A 650 -17.07 22.63 -2.21
N LEU A 651 -17.96 21.70 -2.53
CA LEU A 651 -17.64 20.52 -3.31
C LEU A 651 -17.84 20.80 -4.81
N PRO A 652 -17.03 20.20 -5.70
CA PRO A 652 -17.23 20.22 -7.16
C PRO A 652 -18.66 19.87 -7.57
N GLU A 653 -19.17 20.47 -8.66
CA GLU A 653 -20.58 20.38 -9.06
C GLU A 653 -21.12 18.96 -9.25
N HIS A 654 -20.24 18.01 -9.59
CA HIS A 654 -20.58 16.61 -9.83
C HIS A 654 -20.59 15.73 -8.55
N LEU A 655 -20.27 16.31 -7.38
CA LEU A 655 -20.09 15.59 -6.11
C LEU A 655 -20.96 16.12 -4.98
N GLY A 656 -21.61 15.23 -4.25
CA GLY A 656 -22.31 15.56 -3.00
C GLY A 656 -22.10 14.50 -1.94
N ILE A 657 -21.95 14.92 -0.68
CA ILE A 657 -21.89 13.97 0.44
C ILE A 657 -23.33 13.62 0.82
N PRO A 658 -23.73 12.33 0.84
CA PRO A 658 -25.12 11.94 1.07
C PRO A 658 -25.58 12.33 2.48
N LEU A 659 -26.81 12.85 2.56
CA LEU A 659 -27.47 13.31 3.79
C LEU A 659 -28.95 12.88 3.74
N GLY A 660 -29.46 12.24 4.78
CA GLY A 660 -30.85 11.75 4.82
C GLY A 660 -31.09 10.49 4.00
N GLU A 661 -30.19 9.51 4.07
CA GLU A 661 -30.39 8.15 3.53
C GLU A 661 -31.43 7.36 4.34
N SER A 662 -31.60 7.71 5.62
CA SER A 662 -32.73 7.34 6.46
C SER A 662 -33.57 8.57 6.85
N GLU A 663 -34.84 8.36 7.24
CA GLU A 663 -35.74 9.45 7.65
C GLU A 663 -35.15 10.26 8.81
N ASN A 664 -34.55 9.58 9.78
CA ASN A 664 -33.79 10.17 10.89
C ASN A 664 -32.33 9.74 10.77
N GLU A 665 -31.43 10.72 10.69
CA GLU A 665 -29.99 10.51 10.76
C GLU A 665 -29.37 11.26 11.94
N TYR A 666 -28.34 10.66 12.54
CA TYR A 666 -27.66 11.17 13.72
C TYR A 666 -26.20 11.46 13.42
N TYR A 667 -25.73 12.57 13.97
CA TYR A 667 -24.38 13.06 13.76
C TYR A 667 -23.74 13.46 15.09
N LEU A 668 -22.54 12.96 15.34
CA LEU A 668 -21.70 13.36 16.45
C LEU A 668 -20.84 14.55 16.03
N PHE A 669 -21.04 15.70 16.67
CA PHE A 669 -20.23 16.89 16.44
C PHE A 669 -19.15 16.99 17.51
N GLN A 670 -17.90 16.80 17.08
CA GLN A 670 -16.71 16.85 17.92
C GLN A 670 -15.95 18.15 17.66
N VAL A 671 -15.61 18.88 18.71
CA VAL A 671 -14.72 20.05 18.63
C VAL A 671 -13.54 19.86 19.58
N HIS A 672 -12.33 20.01 19.04
CA HIS A 672 -11.10 20.05 19.80
C HIS A 672 -10.76 21.50 20.15
N TYR A 673 -10.76 21.79 21.45
CA TYR A 673 -10.32 23.06 22.00
C TYR A 673 -8.91 22.97 22.61
N ASP A 674 -8.04 23.89 22.21
CA ASP A 674 -6.73 24.12 22.81
C ASP A 674 -6.80 25.29 23.80
N ASN A 675 -6.44 25.03 25.04
CA ASN A 675 -6.41 26.00 26.14
C ASN A 675 -4.99 26.05 26.72
N PRO A 676 -4.05 26.73 26.02
CA PRO A 676 -2.64 26.66 26.34
C PRO A 676 -2.29 27.21 27.73
N LEU A 677 -3.09 28.16 28.22
CA LEU A 677 -2.92 28.79 29.52
C LEU A 677 -3.73 28.10 30.63
N GLN A 678 -4.43 27.00 30.31
CA GLN A 678 -5.27 26.22 31.24
C GLN A 678 -6.23 27.09 32.06
N LYS A 679 -6.78 28.14 31.45
CA LYS A 679 -7.70 29.06 32.13
C LYS A 679 -9.06 28.37 32.31
N PRO A 680 -9.63 28.31 33.52
CA PRO A 680 -10.98 27.80 33.71
C PRO A 680 -12.02 28.82 33.23
N GLY A 681 -13.21 28.33 32.83
CA GLY A 681 -14.39 29.18 32.68
C GLY A 681 -14.48 29.93 31.35
N ILE A 682 -13.68 29.56 30.34
CA ILE A 682 -13.81 30.11 28.98
C ILE A 682 -15.07 29.52 28.35
N PHE A 683 -16.07 30.35 28.07
CA PHE A 683 -17.23 29.92 27.29
C PHE A 683 -16.89 29.90 25.80
N ALA A 684 -17.05 28.75 25.17
CA ALA A 684 -16.85 28.54 23.75
C ALA A 684 -18.15 28.07 23.09
N SER A 685 -18.46 28.61 21.91
CA SER A 685 -19.57 28.16 21.06
C SER A 685 -19.11 28.17 19.60
N ILE A 686 -19.12 27.02 18.94
CA ILE A 686 -18.72 26.85 17.55
C ILE A 686 -19.93 26.40 16.73
N LYS A 687 -20.18 27.11 15.62
CA LYS A 687 -21.32 26.86 14.72
C LYS A 687 -20.83 26.56 13.31
N VAL A 688 -21.36 25.48 12.74
CA VAL A 688 -21.10 25.08 11.35
C VAL A 688 -22.41 25.02 10.60
N ASN A 689 -22.46 25.67 9.44
CA ASN A 689 -23.56 25.63 8.51
C ASN A 689 -23.26 24.59 7.43
N VAL A 690 -24.11 23.57 7.33
CA VAL A 690 -24.09 22.55 6.28
C VAL A 690 -25.07 22.97 5.18
N TYR A 691 -24.56 23.30 4.01
CA TYR A 691 -25.36 23.62 2.83
C TYR A 691 -25.71 22.33 2.11
N HIS A 692 -27.00 22.10 1.87
CA HIS A 692 -27.46 20.86 1.25
C HIS A 692 -28.64 21.07 0.30
N THR A 693 -28.81 20.19 -0.69
CA THR A 693 -29.83 20.28 -1.72
C THR A 693 -30.57 18.95 -1.92
N PRO A 694 -31.88 18.96 -2.21
CA PRO A 694 -32.63 17.78 -2.65
C PRO A 694 -32.33 17.34 -4.10
N ASN A 695 -31.62 18.15 -4.89
CA ASN A 695 -31.20 17.83 -6.25
C ASN A 695 -29.86 17.09 -6.19
N LEU A 696 -29.92 15.76 -6.35
CA LEU A 696 -28.74 14.90 -6.24
C LEU A 696 -27.77 15.19 -7.39
N ARG A 697 -26.50 15.36 -7.03
CA ARG A 697 -25.37 15.40 -7.96
C ARG A 697 -25.03 13.99 -8.43
N GLU A 698 -24.18 13.90 -9.45
CA GLU A 698 -23.88 12.64 -10.14
C GLU A 698 -23.26 11.56 -9.23
N ASN A 699 -22.35 11.95 -8.32
CA ASN A 699 -21.62 11.00 -7.51
C ASN A 699 -21.76 11.28 -6.00
N ASP A 700 -21.95 10.21 -5.23
CA ASP A 700 -21.84 10.23 -3.77
C ASP A 700 -20.37 10.29 -3.36
N ALA A 701 -20.00 11.35 -2.64
CA ALA A 701 -18.67 11.53 -2.07
C ALA A 701 -18.60 11.05 -0.62
N GLY A 702 -17.41 10.67 -0.18
CA GLY A 702 -17.10 10.34 1.20
C GLY A 702 -15.81 10.99 1.67
N VAL A 703 -15.58 10.95 2.98
CA VAL A 703 -14.32 11.35 3.61
C VAL A 703 -13.88 10.21 4.52
N PHE A 704 -12.62 9.79 4.41
CA PHE A 704 -12.02 8.80 5.31
C PHE A 704 -10.67 9.30 5.80
N SER A 705 -10.17 8.75 6.89
CA SER A 705 -8.87 9.14 7.44
C SER A 705 -7.76 8.19 6.99
N ILE A 706 -6.64 8.74 6.52
CA ILE A 706 -5.39 7.99 6.29
C ILE A 706 -4.29 8.58 7.15
N GLY A 707 -3.45 7.75 7.79
CA GLY A 707 -2.27 8.28 8.47
C GLY A 707 -1.61 7.33 9.44
N HIS A 708 -0.79 7.90 10.32
CA HIS A 708 -0.19 7.16 11.41
C HIS A 708 -1.25 6.86 12.47
N HIS A 709 -1.13 5.72 13.15
CA HIS A 709 -2.02 5.33 14.22
C HIS A 709 -1.93 6.33 15.38
N ILE A 710 -3.07 6.92 15.74
CA ILE A 710 -3.28 7.83 16.86
C ILE A 710 -4.68 7.55 17.43
N PRO A 711 -4.87 7.54 18.77
CA PRO A 711 -3.86 7.83 19.80
C PRO A 711 -2.82 6.73 20.01
N GLY A 712 -1.67 7.17 20.53
CA GLY A 712 -0.72 6.34 21.25
C GLY A 712 -0.17 5.13 20.50
N SER A 713 0.31 5.40 19.30
CA SER A 713 1.34 4.55 18.76
C SER A 713 2.69 4.91 19.41
N PRO A 714 3.46 3.94 19.96
CA PRO A 714 4.79 4.22 20.49
C PRO A 714 5.79 4.63 19.38
N SER A 715 5.41 4.48 18.10
CA SER A 715 6.24 4.80 16.95
C SER A 715 6.04 6.19 16.37
N LEU A 716 5.09 6.98 16.89
CA LEU A 716 5.11 8.43 16.67
C LEU A 716 5.88 9.05 17.84
N LEU A 717 7.20 8.96 17.77
CA LEU A 717 8.14 9.44 18.78
C LEU A 717 9.10 10.45 18.15
N LEU A 718 9.07 11.69 18.61
CA LEU A 718 9.92 12.76 18.10
C LEU A 718 10.89 13.19 19.21
N PRO A 719 12.18 12.82 19.11
CA PRO A 719 13.16 13.25 20.09
C PRO A 719 13.32 14.77 20.10
N PRO A 720 13.67 15.37 21.26
CA PRO A 720 13.99 16.78 21.34
C PRO A 720 15.19 17.15 20.46
N GLY A 721 15.21 18.41 20.01
CA GLY A 721 16.30 18.94 19.21
C GLY A 721 16.40 18.38 17.77
N SER A 722 15.39 17.67 17.26
CA SER A 722 15.45 16.99 15.96
C SER A 722 14.97 17.89 14.83
N GLN A 723 15.77 17.96 13.76
CA GLN A 723 15.41 18.72 12.56
C GLN A 723 15.04 17.78 11.42
N ASN A 724 13.94 18.07 10.71
CA ASN A 724 13.45 17.29 9.57
C ASN A 724 13.16 15.82 9.92
N HIS A 725 12.63 15.55 11.12
CA HIS A 725 12.30 14.18 11.53
C HIS A 725 11.06 13.68 10.80
N GLN A 726 11.09 12.51 10.19
CA GLN A 726 10.06 12.02 9.27
C GLN A 726 9.30 10.84 9.88
N ILE A 727 7.98 10.91 9.81
CA ILE A 727 7.05 9.84 10.19
C ILE A 727 6.17 9.51 8.98
N TYR A 728 5.84 8.23 8.85
CA TYR A 728 5.02 7.70 7.76
C TYR A 728 3.81 6.98 8.32
N GLY A 729 2.66 7.21 7.71
CA GLY A 729 1.44 6.43 7.90
C GLY A 729 0.95 5.88 6.58
N HIS A 730 0.60 4.61 6.53
CA HIS A 730 0.32 3.86 5.31
C HIS A 730 -1.10 3.31 5.31
N CYS A 731 -1.79 3.52 4.19
CA CYS A 731 -2.83 2.61 3.73
C CYS A 731 -2.21 1.61 2.76
N SER A 732 -2.00 0.38 3.24
CA SER A 732 -1.28 -0.67 2.51
C SER A 732 -2.09 -1.21 1.33
N PRO A 733 -1.43 -1.86 0.35
CA PRO A 733 -2.09 -2.56 -0.75
C PRO A 733 -3.19 -3.52 -0.28
N PHE A 734 -2.96 -4.21 0.84
CA PHE A 734 -3.93 -5.12 1.45
C PHE A 734 -5.21 -4.40 1.88
N CYS A 735 -5.09 -3.21 2.49
CA CYS A 735 -6.25 -2.45 2.90
C CYS A 735 -6.98 -1.86 1.69
N THR A 736 -6.26 -1.28 0.73
CA THR A 736 -6.90 -0.72 -0.48
C THR A 736 -7.59 -1.79 -1.32
N GLU A 737 -7.03 -3.01 -1.39
CA GLU A 737 -7.66 -4.15 -2.08
C GLU A 737 -9.00 -4.57 -1.44
N LYS A 738 -9.13 -4.47 -0.12
CA LYS A 738 -10.38 -4.77 0.61
C LYS A 738 -11.37 -3.61 0.65
N MET A 739 -10.86 -2.39 0.73
CA MET A 739 -11.65 -1.18 0.92
C MET A 739 -12.25 -0.68 -0.39
N PHE A 740 -11.46 -0.69 -1.47
CA PHE A 740 -11.84 0.01 -2.70
C PHE A 740 -12.61 -0.90 -3.66
N PRO A 741 -13.60 -0.35 -4.38
CA PRO A 741 -14.31 -1.11 -5.41
C PRO A 741 -13.37 -1.46 -6.58
N PRO A 742 -13.73 -2.42 -7.45
CA PRO A 742 -12.88 -2.85 -8.57
C PRO A 742 -12.45 -1.71 -9.51
N GLY A 743 -13.28 -0.68 -9.66
CA GLY A 743 -12.97 0.52 -10.45
C GLY A 743 -12.09 1.56 -9.74
N GLY A 744 -11.74 1.32 -8.47
CA GLY A 744 -11.02 2.26 -7.62
C GLY A 744 -11.85 3.43 -7.12
N ILE A 745 -11.19 4.32 -6.40
CA ILE A 745 -11.74 5.61 -5.96
C ILE A 745 -10.96 6.75 -6.60
N LYS A 746 -11.59 7.92 -6.69
CA LYS A 746 -10.98 9.17 -7.12
C LYS A 746 -10.91 10.13 -5.96
N ILE A 747 -9.70 10.58 -5.65
CA ILE A 747 -9.48 11.64 -4.66
C ILE A 747 -9.59 12.99 -5.38
N VAL A 748 -10.43 13.86 -4.82
CA VAL A 748 -10.72 15.19 -5.37
C VAL A 748 -10.31 16.32 -4.42
N GLY A 749 -10.00 15.98 -3.18
CA GLY A 749 -9.58 16.92 -2.17
C GLY A 749 -8.89 16.22 -1.01
N ALA A 750 -8.15 16.97 -0.21
CA ALA A 750 -7.52 16.45 0.99
C ALA A 750 -7.33 17.55 2.04
N LEU A 751 -7.58 17.21 3.30
CA LEU A 751 -7.15 17.99 4.46
C LEU A 751 -5.90 17.33 5.04
N LEU A 752 -4.77 18.04 5.05
CA LEU A 752 -3.52 17.61 5.69
C LEU A 752 -3.51 18.07 7.15
N HIS A 753 -3.20 17.17 8.09
CA HIS A 753 -3.28 17.46 9.52
C HIS A 753 -2.02 17.06 10.31
N SER A 754 -1.53 17.99 11.12
CA SER A 754 -0.43 17.85 12.08
C SER A 754 -0.55 18.93 13.17
N HIS A 755 0.17 18.78 14.28
CA HIS A 755 0.25 19.76 15.35
C HIS A 755 1.52 20.65 15.22
N ASN A 756 1.99 21.21 16.33
CA ASN A 756 2.92 22.34 16.38
C ASN A 756 4.31 22.09 15.78
N ALA A 757 4.80 20.85 15.77
CA ALA A 757 6.09 20.47 15.21
C ALA A 757 6.04 20.26 13.69
N GLY A 758 4.85 20.15 13.06
CA GLY A 758 4.69 19.92 11.62
C GLY A 758 5.32 21.01 10.74
N ARG A 759 6.07 20.60 9.70
CA ARG A 759 6.73 21.51 8.75
C ARG A 759 6.52 21.17 7.27
N ARG A 760 6.40 19.88 6.92
CA ARG A 760 6.11 19.43 5.55
C ARG A 760 5.21 18.20 5.57
N LEU A 761 4.18 18.19 4.75
CA LEU A 761 3.22 17.09 4.67
C LEU A 761 3.01 16.70 3.20
N ARG A 762 3.00 15.39 2.92
CA ARG A 762 2.80 14.86 1.57
C ARG A 762 1.96 13.59 1.57
N ILE A 763 1.10 13.44 0.57
CA ILE A 763 0.37 12.21 0.27
C ILE A 763 1.02 11.56 -0.94
N GLN A 764 1.77 10.49 -0.70
CA GLN A 764 2.45 9.71 -1.71
C GLN A 764 1.56 8.56 -2.20
N HIS A 765 1.62 8.28 -3.49
CA HIS A 765 0.86 7.21 -4.15
C HIS A 765 1.83 6.23 -4.80
N PHE A 766 1.67 4.94 -4.52
CA PHE A 766 2.48 3.89 -5.12
C PHE A 766 1.59 2.85 -5.80
N ARG A 767 2.01 2.39 -6.98
CA ARG A 767 1.38 1.31 -7.73
C ARG A 767 2.46 0.33 -8.18
N ASN A 768 2.32 -0.94 -7.82
CA ASN A 768 3.28 -2.00 -8.14
C ASN A 768 4.74 -1.64 -7.76
N GLY A 769 4.93 -1.02 -6.59
CA GLY A 769 6.25 -0.61 -6.09
C GLY A 769 6.85 0.63 -6.75
N ARG A 770 6.14 1.29 -7.68
CA ARG A 770 6.57 2.57 -8.28
C ARG A 770 5.81 3.74 -7.67
N GLU A 771 6.53 4.78 -7.28
CA GLU A 771 5.94 6.05 -6.86
C GLU A 771 5.33 6.78 -8.08
N LEU A 772 4.06 7.17 -7.94
CA LEU A 772 3.30 8.01 -8.86
C LEU A 772 3.33 9.48 -8.37
N PRO A 773 2.86 10.45 -9.17
CA PRO A 773 2.77 11.84 -8.73
C PRO A 773 2.06 11.96 -7.37
N TRP A 774 2.55 12.87 -6.53
CA TRP A 774 1.96 13.09 -5.21
C TRP A 774 0.52 13.60 -5.35
N ILE A 775 -0.36 13.07 -4.51
CA ILE A 775 -1.79 13.44 -4.52
C ILE A 775 -1.97 14.86 -3.96
N SER A 776 -1.21 15.18 -2.92
CA SER A 776 -1.15 16.51 -2.33
C SER A 776 0.21 16.68 -1.64
N ASN A 777 0.81 17.86 -1.76
CA ASN A 777 2.05 18.21 -1.06
C ASN A 777 1.99 19.65 -0.54
N ASP A 778 2.65 19.85 0.59
CA ASP A 778 2.99 21.17 1.12
C ASP A 778 4.34 21.09 1.85
N ASP A 779 5.39 21.60 1.22
CA ASP A 779 6.74 21.71 1.78
C ASP A 779 6.96 22.96 2.64
N ASN A 780 5.97 23.83 2.72
CA ASN A 780 5.98 25.04 3.53
C ASN A 780 4.85 25.06 4.58
N PHE A 781 4.38 23.89 5.01
CA PHE A 781 3.24 23.73 5.90
C PHE A 781 3.24 24.69 7.10
N ILE A 782 2.10 25.38 7.26
CA ILE A 782 1.82 26.33 8.33
C ILE A 782 0.75 25.71 9.23
N VAL A 783 1.14 25.32 10.44
CA VAL A 783 0.26 24.60 11.38
C VAL A 783 -1.05 25.35 11.67
N ASN A 784 -1.03 26.68 11.72
CA ASN A 784 -2.23 27.48 11.98
C ASN A 784 -3.11 27.70 10.73
N TYR A 785 -2.83 27.01 9.63
CA TYR A 785 -3.57 27.11 8.37
C TYR A 785 -3.67 25.74 7.68
N GLN A 786 -4.72 25.00 8.01
CA GLN A 786 -4.97 23.63 7.54
C GLN A 786 -6.35 23.52 6.86
N PRO A 787 -6.57 24.19 5.71
CA PRO A 787 -7.81 24.07 4.97
C PRO A 787 -7.94 22.69 4.32
N THR A 788 -9.18 22.26 4.06
CA THR A 788 -9.43 21.21 3.07
C THR A 788 -9.13 21.79 1.69
N ARG A 789 -8.18 21.18 0.98
CA ARG A 789 -7.77 21.61 -0.36
C ARG A 789 -8.56 20.82 -1.40
N ILE A 790 -9.12 21.49 -2.40
CA ILE A 790 -9.67 20.83 -3.58
C ILE A 790 -8.56 20.69 -4.61
N LEU A 791 -8.34 19.49 -5.11
CA LEU A 791 -7.29 19.20 -6.08
C LEU A 791 -7.67 19.77 -7.45
N ARG A 792 -6.69 20.30 -8.17
CA ARG A 792 -6.88 20.75 -9.57
C ARG A 792 -7.14 19.58 -10.51
N GLU A 793 -6.54 18.43 -10.21
CA GLU A 793 -6.68 17.18 -10.95
C GLU A 793 -7.08 16.07 -10.00
N GLU A 794 -8.08 15.29 -10.39
CA GLU A 794 -8.56 14.16 -9.61
C GLU A 794 -7.63 12.95 -9.77
N VAL A 795 -7.24 12.32 -8.66
CA VAL A 795 -6.30 11.20 -8.68
C VAL A 795 -7.03 9.88 -8.45
N THR A 796 -6.86 8.93 -9.38
CA THR A 796 -7.49 7.60 -9.27
C THR A 796 -6.59 6.60 -8.55
N ILE A 797 -7.13 5.98 -7.51
CA ILE A 797 -6.47 4.96 -6.70
C ILE A 797 -7.21 3.64 -6.88
N LEU A 798 -6.47 2.61 -7.28
CA LEU A 798 -7.01 1.29 -7.57
C LEU A 798 -6.81 0.33 -6.38
N PRO A 799 -7.62 -0.74 -6.29
CA PRO A 799 -7.35 -1.86 -5.38
C PRO A 799 -5.90 -2.36 -5.56
N GLY A 800 -5.18 -2.54 -4.45
CA GLY A 800 -3.77 -2.96 -4.45
C GLY A 800 -2.75 -1.82 -4.55
N ASP A 801 -3.18 -0.56 -4.72
CA ASP A 801 -2.29 0.59 -4.59
C ASP A 801 -1.93 0.87 -3.12
N GLN A 802 -0.82 1.55 -2.86
CA GLN A 802 -0.45 2.04 -1.54
C GLN A 802 -0.56 3.57 -1.49
N VAL A 803 -1.19 4.08 -0.43
CA VAL A 803 -1.26 5.52 -0.14
C VAL A 803 -0.52 5.78 1.15
N THR A 804 0.42 6.73 1.14
CA THR A 804 1.28 7.01 2.29
C THR A 804 1.23 8.48 2.65
N MET A 805 0.85 8.77 3.88
CA MET A 805 1.00 10.08 4.50
C MET A 805 2.42 10.20 5.05
N ARG A 806 3.19 11.18 4.57
CA ARG A 806 4.52 11.51 5.06
C ARG A 806 4.48 12.87 5.76
N CYS A 807 4.88 12.90 7.02
CA CYS A 807 4.97 14.12 7.81
C CYS A 807 6.41 14.37 8.23
N VAL A 808 6.85 15.61 8.11
CA VAL A 808 8.19 16.07 8.50
C VAL A 808 8.05 17.10 9.62
N TYR A 809 8.74 16.83 10.72
CA TYR A 809 8.67 17.58 11.97
C TYR A 809 9.98 18.31 12.28
N ASP A 810 9.87 19.36 13.07
CA ASP A 810 10.98 20.11 13.63
C ASP A 810 10.75 20.38 15.12
N THR A 811 11.54 19.68 15.95
CA THR A 811 11.57 19.78 17.41
C THR A 811 12.86 20.43 17.91
N THR A 812 13.60 21.16 17.05
CA THR A 812 14.89 21.79 17.41
C THR A 812 14.81 22.73 18.61
N ASN A 813 13.66 23.38 18.80
CA ASN A 813 13.41 24.31 19.90
C ASN A 813 12.74 23.66 21.14
N LEU A 814 12.57 22.34 21.14
CA LEU A 814 11.96 21.60 22.23
C LEU A 814 13.03 20.85 23.03
N ASN A 815 12.87 20.87 24.35
CA ASN A 815 13.76 20.17 25.29
C ASN A 815 13.19 18.81 25.73
N THR A 816 11.92 18.54 25.42
CA THR A 816 11.19 17.32 25.77
C THR A 816 10.81 16.56 24.51
N THR A 817 10.58 15.27 24.67
CA THR A 817 10.13 14.37 23.61
C THR A 817 8.68 14.66 23.28
N THR A 818 8.37 14.75 21.99
CA THR A 818 6.99 14.87 21.50
C THR A 818 6.49 13.51 21.05
N VAL A 819 5.36 13.05 21.60
CA VAL A 819 4.74 11.75 21.31
C VAL A 819 3.46 11.89 20.49
N GLY A 820 2.99 10.80 19.89
CA GLY A 820 1.72 10.77 19.16
C GLY A 820 0.50 10.79 20.06
N GLY A 821 -0.34 11.81 19.93
CA GLY A 821 -1.48 11.97 20.84
C GLY A 821 -2.47 13.06 20.44
N TYR A 822 -3.33 13.42 21.38
CA TYR A 822 -4.47 14.32 21.19
C TYR A 822 -4.12 15.79 21.48
N GLY A 823 -3.17 16.05 22.38
CA GLY A 823 -2.73 17.41 22.73
C GLY A 823 -2.00 18.11 21.59
N THR A 824 -2.08 19.44 21.53
CA THR A 824 -1.36 20.25 20.52
C THR A 824 0.16 20.27 20.72
N ASP A 825 0.61 19.91 21.92
CA ASP A 825 2.00 19.66 22.30
C ASP A 825 2.48 18.22 22.02
N GLN A 826 1.53 17.30 21.83
CA GLN A 826 1.72 16.01 21.18
C GLN A 826 1.57 16.16 19.65
N GLU A 827 1.76 15.09 18.87
CA GLU A 827 1.71 15.15 17.41
C GLU A 827 0.73 14.18 16.74
N MET A 828 0.33 14.55 15.53
CA MET A 828 -0.44 13.73 14.60
C MET A 828 0.15 13.77 13.20
N CYS A 829 0.02 12.67 12.46
CA CYS A 829 0.33 12.59 11.04
C CYS A 829 -0.87 11.99 10.30
N LYS A 830 -1.79 12.84 9.84
CA LYS A 830 -3.04 12.39 9.21
C LYS A 830 -3.38 13.20 7.96
N THR A 831 -4.16 12.58 7.08
CA THR A 831 -4.87 13.24 5.99
C THR A 831 -6.32 12.74 5.97
N PHE A 832 -7.23 13.60 5.51
CA PHE A 832 -8.63 13.27 5.28
C PHE A 832 -8.96 13.50 3.81
N PRO A 833 -8.79 12.50 2.94
CA PRO A 833 -9.12 12.65 1.54
C PRO A 833 -10.63 12.67 1.32
N LEU A 834 -11.07 13.62 0.50
CA LEU A 834 -12.40 13.67 -0.09
C LEU A 834 -12.36 12.84 -1.38
N TYR A 835 -13.25 11.86 -1.50
CA TYR A 835 -13.21 10.88 -2.59
C TYR A 835 -14.59 10.47 -3.09
N TYR A 836 -14.64 9.86 -4.27
CA TYR A 836 -15.82 9.19 -4.81
C TYR A 836 -15.42 7.95 -5.66
N PRO A 837 -16.29 6.95 -5.83
CA PRO A 837 -17.59 6.78 -5.16
C PRO A 837 -17.42 6.47 -3.67
N LYS A 838 -18.37 6.90 -2.84
CA LYS A 838 -18.40 6.66 -1.40
C LYS A 838 -18.32 5.15 -1.06
N MET A 839 -17.48 4.80 -0.09
CA MET A 839 -17.45 3.46 0.53
C MET A 839 -18.41 3.42 1.72
N ASN A 840 -19.10 2.29 1.93
CA ASN A 840 -20.09 2.17 3.02
C ASN A 840 -19.49 1.64 4.33
N ASP A 841 -18.49 0.77 4.23
CA ASP A 841 -18.03 -0.03 5.36
C ASP A 841 -16.73 0.47 5.99
N TYR A 842 -16.07 1.48 5.43
CA TYR A 842 -14.73 1.88 5.86
C TYR A 842 -14.62 3.39 6.07
N ALA A 843 -14.09 3.79 7.23
CA ALA A 843 -13.89 5.19 7.58
C ALA A 843 -12.44 5.58 7.89
N LEU A 844 -11.54 4.61 8.08
CA LEU A 844 -10.15 4.88 8.43
C LEU A 844 -9.19 3.80 7.91
N CYS A 845 -7.97 4.23 7.61
CA CYS A 845 -6.86 3.37 7.21
C CYS A 845 -5.56 3.90 7.84
N ARG A 846 -5.01 3.18 8.82
CA ARG A 846 -3.88 3.67 9.62
C ARG A 846 -2.78 2.63 9.76
N SER A 847 -1.55 3.05 10.02
CA SER A 847 -0.46 2.13 10.33
C SER A 847 0.45 2.61 11.44
N GLN A 848 1.26 1.69 11.97
CA GLN A 848 2.28 1.96 12.97
C GLN A 848 3.38 0.90 12.99
N ILE A 849 4.53 1.23 13.57
CA ILE A 849 5.54 0.22 13.93
C ILE A 849 5.05 -0.47 15.21
N SER A 850 4.69 -1.74 15.10
CA SER A 850 4.29 -2.57 16.23
C SER A 850 5.36 -3.62 16.47
N SER A 851 6.37 -3.28 17.29
CA SER A 851 7.48 -4.18 17.61
C SER A 851 7.94 -4.00 19.05
N LEU A 852 7.96 -5.10 19.80
CA LEU A 852 8.53 -5.14 21.15
C LEU A 852 10.03 -4.78 21.12
N GLU A 853 10.75 -5.23 20.11
CA GLU A 853 12.18 -4.92 19.93
C GLU A 853 12.41 -3.42 19.76
N TYR A 854 11.58 -2.75 18.95
CA TYR A 854 11.62 -1.30 18.80
C TYR A 854 11.39 -0.59 20.15
N ASN A 855 10.35 -0.98 20.89
CA ASN A 855 10.03 -0.37 22.19
C ASN A 855 11.15 -0.58 23.21
N GLN A 856 11.68 -1.80 23.30
CA GLN A 856 12.80 -2.13 24.20
C GLN A 856 14.08 -1.39 23.81
N ARG A 857 14.39 -1.28 22.51
CA ARG A 857 15.59 -0.61 22.01
C ARG A 857 15.62 0.88 22.36
N TYR A 858 14.50 1.57 22.17
CA TYR A 858 14.46 3.02 22.30
C TYR A 858 14.03 3.49 23.68
N LEU A 859 13.02 2.85 24.27
CA LEU A 859 12.41 3.28 25.53
C LEU A 859 12.67 2.29 26.69
N GLY A 860 13.18 1.08 26.42
CA GLY A 860 13.35 0.05 27.46
C GLY A 860 12.03 -0.52 27.99
N VAL A 861 10.92 -0.29 27.28
CA VAL A 861 9.57 -0.66 27.71
C VAL A 861 9.15 -1.98 27.10
N GLU A 862 8.53 -2.84 27.92
CA GLU A 862 7.96 -4.11 27.49
C GLU A 862 6.46 -4.02 27.23
N ASN A 863 5.72 -3.46 28.20
CA ASN A 863 4.28 -3.30 28.13
C ASN A 863 3.88 -1.92 28.65
N PHE A 864 2.80 -1.42 28.07
CA PHE A 864 2.18 -0.15 28.43
C PHE A 864 0.67 -0.27 28.22
N THR A 865 -0.10 0.61 28.86
CA THR A 865 -1.55 0.70 28.68
C THR A 865 -1.96 2.14 28.43
N TRP A 866 -3.00 2.33 27.61
CA TRP A 866 -3.56 3.66 27.41
C TRP A 866 -4.28 4.11 28.67
N VAL A 867 -3.95 5.28 29.18
CA VAL A 867 -4.61 5.86 30.35
C VAL A 867 -5.39 7.09 29.92
N GLN A 868 -6.71 6.98 30.00
CA GLN A 868 -7.64 7.97 29.46
C GLN A 868 -7.61 9.32 30.20
N SER A 869 -7.27 9.34 31.49
CA SER A 869 -7.08 10.58 32.26
C SER A 869 -5.87 11.38 31.80
N GLU A 870 -4.80 10.68 31.41
CA GLU A 870 -3.53 11.27 30.99
C GLU A 870 -3.50 11.56 29.48
N LEU A 871 -4.43 10.98 28.71
CA LEU A 871 -4.41 11.00 27.24
C LEU A 871 -3.05 10.55 26.68
N GLU A 872 -2.41 9.59 27.34
CA GLU A 872 -1.11 9.03 26.99
C GLU A 872 -0.98 7.56 27.43
N TYR A 873 0.01 6.85 26.87
CA TYR A 873 0.39 5.52 27.33
C TYR A 873 1.26 5.59 28.57
N VAL A 874 0.87 4.81 29.58
CA VAL A 874 1.59 4.63 30.83
C VAL A 874 2.20 3.23 30.85
N VAL A 875 3.47 3.16 31.25
CA VAL A 875 4.23 1.92 31.29
C VAL A 875 3.72 1.00 32.41
N THR A 876 3.57 -0.28 32.08
CA THR A 876 3.19 -1.35 33.03
C THR A 876 4.31 -2.38 33.24
N SER A 877 5.26 -2.49 32.32
CA SER A 877 6.49 -3.28 32.47
C SER A 877 7.63 -2.64 31.66
N PRO A 878 8.87 -2.58 32.19
CA PRO A 878 9.37 -3.19 33.43
C PRO A 878 9.04 -2.40 34.70
N PHE A 879 9.05 -3.07 35.87
CA PHE A 879 8.64 -2.52 37.19
C PHE A 879 9.31 -1.17 37.56
N HIS A 880 10.56 -0.95 37.15
CA HIS A 880 11.28 0.30 37.48
C HIS A 880 10.82 1.53 36.68
N LEU A 881 10.04 1.34 35.62
CA LEU A 881 9.42 2.39 34.80
C LEU A 881 7.90 2.43 34.96
N GLU A 882 7.34 1.54 35.78
CA GLU A 882 5.88 1.41 35.95
C GLU A 882 5.27 2.72 36.46
N GLY A 883 4.18 3.14 35.83
CA GLY A 883 3.45 4.37 36.18
C GLY A 883 3.94 5.64 35.49
N LEU A 884 5.07 5.62 34.79
CA LEU A 884 5.55 6.76 33.98
C LEU A 884 4.90 6.76 32.59
N THR A 885 4.67 7.96 32.03
CA THR A 885 4.24 8.10 30.63
C THR A 885 5.39 7.81 29.66
N LEU A 886 5.07 7.51 28.39
CA LEU A 886 6.13 7.27 27.38
C LEU A 886 7.01 8.51 27.16
N SER A 887 6.44 9.72 27.21
CA SER A 887 7.21 10.97 27.16
C SER A 887 8.15 11.11 28.36
N GLU A 888 7.68 10.85 29.58
CA GLU A 888 8.51 10.89 30.79
C GLU A 888 9.65 9.86 30.74
N VAL A 889 9.36 8.63 30.31
CA VAL A 889 10.39 7.60 30.14
C VAL A 889 11.44 8.05 29.14
N SER A 890 11.02 8.57 27.99
CA SER A 890 11.93 9.09 26.97
C SER A 890 12.82 10.20 27.51
N ASP A 891 12.24 11.17 28.22
CA ASP A 891 12.96 12.36 28.67
C ASP A 891 13.87 12.11 29.87
N THR A 892 13.58 11.09 30.69
CA THR A 892 14.36 10.79 31.90
C THR A 892 15.40 9.69 31.70
N THR A 893 15.13 8.71 30.82
CA THR A 893 15.98 7.53 30.68
C THR A 893 16.80 7.49 29.40
N VAL A 894 16.41 8.27 28.38
CA VAL A 894 17.03 8.21 27.05
C VAL A 894 17.93 9.43 26.82
N ASP A 895 19.22 9.18 26.57
CA ASP A 895 20.15 10.20 26.12
C ASP A 895 20.04 10.39 24.59
N TRP A 896 19.36 11.46 24.17
CA TRP A 896 19.10 11.81 22.78
C TRP A 896 20.28 12.52 22.09
N ASN A 897 21.38 11.81 21.92
CA ASN A 897 22.51 12.29 21.13
C ASN A 897 22.25 12.22 19.60
N ILE A 898 23.13 12.81 18.80
CA ILE A 898 22.99 12.89 17.33
C ILE A 898 22.90 11.50 16.69
N GLU A 899 23.68 10.53 17.17
CA GLU A 899 23.69 9.18 16.62
C GLU A 899 22.36 8.45 16.88
N ARG A 900 21.86 8.51 18.12
CA ARG A 900 20.61 7.87 18.52
C ARG A 900 19.40 8.45 17.79
N ARG A 901 19.35 9.78 17.62
CA ARG A 901 18.31 10.44 16.80
C ARG A 901 18.39 10.01 15.34
N GLY A 902 19.60 9.95 14.78
CA GLY A 902 19.82 9.48 13.42
C GLY A 902 19.42 8.01 13.22
N GLN A 903 19.61 7.16 14.24
CA GLN A 903 19.18 5.77 14.19
C GLN A 903 17.67 5.63 14.26
N LEU A 904 17.01 6.34 15.19
CA LEU A 904 15.55 6.37 15.29
C LEU A 904 14.92 6.85 13.98
N GLN A 905 15.48 7.90 13.36
CA GLN A 905 15.01 8.37 12.06
C GLN A 905 15.11 7.30 10.96
N ARG A 906 16.21 6.53 10.91
CA ARG A 906 16.34 5.44 9.94
C ARG A 906 15.30 4.35 10.20
N ASP A 907 15.07 4.00 11.46
CA ASP A 907 14.08 2.98 11.82
C ASP A 907 12.66 3.47 11.48
N HIS A 908 12.29 4.73 11.73
CA HIS A 908 10.99 5.27 11.28
C HIS A 908 10.78 5.26 9.76
N ILE A 909 11.85 5.26 8.97
CA ILE A 909 11.78 5.15 7.50
C ILE A 909 11.70 3.69 7.05
N LEU A 910 12.44 2.78 7.71
CA LEU A 910 12.75 1.45 7.18
C LEU A 910 12.04 0.31 7.91
N TYR A 911 11.62 0.50 9.17
CA TYR A 911 11.00 -0.56 9.95
C TYR A 911 9.62 -0.90 9.38
N PRO A 912 9.24 -2.19 9.28
CA PRO A 912 7.91 -2.57 8.81
C PRO A 912 6.83 -2.02 9.73
N GLN A 913 5.74 -1.56 9.11
CA GLN A 913 4.54 -1.11 9.81
C GLN A 913 3.39 -2.11 9.61
N VAL A 914 2.52 -2.19 10.62
CA VAL A 914 1.26 -2.92 10.56
C VAL A 914 0.17 -1.93 10.18
N SER A 915 -0.55 -2.19 9.09
CA SER A 915 -1.72 -1.41 8.65
C SER A 915 -3.03 -2.01 9.16
N VAL A 916 -3.98 -1.15 9.50
CA VAL A 916 -5.31 -1.50 10.02
C VAL A 916 -6.37 -0.67 9.29
N CYS A 917 -7.37 -1.35 8.75
CA CYS A 917 -8.54 -0.79 8.07
C CYS A 917 -9.82 -1.46 8.61
N PRO A 918 -10.33 -1.00 9.75
CA PRO A 918 -11.48 -1.61 10.40
C PRO A 918 -12.78 -1.27 9.66
N ILE A 919 -13.75 -2.17 9.77
CA ILE A 919 -15.09 -1.97 9.25
C ILE A 919 -15.88 -1.10 10.24
N SER A 920 -16.47 0.01 9.76
CA SER A 920 -17.19 1.01 10.54
C SER A 920 -18.42 0.45 11.30
N THR A 921 -18.95 -0.70 10.88
CA THR A 921 -20.17 -1.32 11.43
C THR A 921 -19.91 -2.48 12.41
N ALA A 922 -18.64 -2.85 12.65
CA ALA A 922 -18.30 -4.01 13.47
C ALA A 922 -18.11 -3.67 14.97
N ASN A 923 -18.64 -4.56 15.82
CA ASN A 923 -18.63 -4.54 17.28
C ASN A 923 -17.28 -4.08 17.89
N PRO A 924 -17.26 -3.15 18.87
CA PRO A 924 -16.03 -2.68 19.54
C PRO A 924 -15.28 -3.78 20.32
N SER A 925 -15.83 -4.99 20.45
CA SER A 925 -15.15 -6.15 21.03
C SER A 925 -14.17 -6.87 20.08
N SER A 926 -13.99 -6.38 18.85
CA SER A 926 -13.08 -6.97 17.85
C SER A 926 -11.71 -6.31 17.75
N GLU A 927 -11.35 -5.38 18.64
CA GLU A 927 -9.96 -4.89 18.79
C GLU A 927 -8.98 -5.94 19.37
N ALA A 928 -9.33 -7.22 19.33
CA ALA A 928 -8.39 -8.32 19.46
C ALA A 928 -7.61 -8.49 18.14
N VAL A 929 -6.57 -7.67 17.98
CA VAL A 929 -5.29 -8.00 17.34
C VAL A 929 -5.38 -9.10 16.27
N ALA A 930 -5.68 -8.70 15.02
CA ALA A 930 -5.31 -9.50 13.86
C ALA A 930 -3.78 -9.42 13.69
N ARG A 931 -3.05 -10.26 14.44
CA ARG A 931 -1.61 -10.51 14.26
C ARG A 931 -1.47 -11.46 13.07
N GLU A 932 -1.03 -10.95 11.93
CA GLU A 932 -0.20 -11.72 11.00
C GLU A 932 1.06 -10.91 10.66
N PRO A 933 2.26 -11.49 10.89
CA PRO A 933 3.49 -10.94 10.36
C PRO A 933 3.58 -11.31 8.88
N ALA A 934 3.64 -10.32 7.99
CA ALA A 934 4.09 -10.56 6.64
C ALA A 934 5.58 -10.98 6.68
N ALA A 935 5.81 -12.27 6.44
CA ALA A 935 7.03 -12.91 5.98
C ALA A 935 8.37 -12.62 6.71
N GLY A 936 8.77 -13.60 7.54
CA GLY A 936 10.11 -14.20 7.48
C GLY A 936 11.32 -13.32 7.82
N THR A 937 11.65 -13.21 9.10
CA THR A 937 13.04 -13.15 9.53
C THR A 937 13.28 -14.21 10.62
N GLY A 938 13.90 -15.32 10.20
CA GLY A 938 14.71 -16.11 11.12
C GLY A 938 15.93 -15.28 11.55
N PRO A 939 16.52 -15.56 12.73
CA PRO A 939 17.43 -14.64 13.37
C PRO A 939 18.85 -14.66 12.76
N ASN A 940 19.52 -13.51 12.90
CA ASN A 940 20.96 -13.28 12.87
C ASN A 940 21.69 -13.28 11.50
N LEU A 941 21.87 -12.08 10.95
CA LEU A 941 23.07 -11.71 10.20
C LEU A 941 23.62 -10.40 10.77
N CYS A 942 24.38 -10.51 11.86
CA CYS A 942 25.40 -9.51 12.20
C CYS A 942 26.56 -9.65 11.20
N TYR A 943 27.03 -8.49 10.76
CA TYR A 943 28.30 -8.28 10.08
C TYR A 943 29.45 -9.05 10.74
N LEU A 944 30.29 -9.70 9.93
CA LEU A 944 31.70 -9.86 10.28
C LEU A 944 32.56 -9.88 9.02
N SER A 945 33.27 -8.77 8.84
CA SER A 945 34.53 -8.69 8.11
C SER A 945 35.53 -9.70 8.68
N CYS A 946 36.28 -10.32 7.77
CA CYS A 946 37.42 -11.21 7.95
C CYS A 946 38.18 -11.10 9.28
N THR A 947 38.42 -12.25 9.93
CA THR A 947 39.76 -12.63 10.42
C THR A 947 39.90 -14.14 10.48
N VAL A 948 41.02 -14.62 9.94
CA VAL A 948 41.48 -16.01 9.94
C VAL A 948 41.88 -16.42 11.36
N SER A 949 41.39 -17.56 11.87
CA SER A 949 42.21 -18.60 12.53
C SER A 949 41.37 -19.58 13.37
N THR A 950 41.83 -20.84 13.38
CA THR A 950 41.52 -21.94 14.32
C THR A 950 40.18 -22.68 14.20
N LEU A 951 40.25 -23.83 13.53
CA LEU A 951 39.35 -24.98 13.67
C LEU A 951 39.38 -25.52 15.11
N SER A 952 38.24 -25.56 15.79
CA SER A 952 38.04 -26.46 16.94
C SER A 952 36.61 -27.01 16.99
N THR A 953 36.48 -28.29 16.61
CA THR A 953 35.66 -29.34 17.22
C THR A 953 34.54 -28.97 18.21
N THR A 954 33.33 -28.65 17.73
CA THR A 954 32.10 -28.79 18.56
C THR A 954 30.78 -28.89 17.77
N SER A 955 30.77 -29.53 16.60
CA SER A 955 29.50 -29.84 15.89
C SER A 955 29.47 -31.22 15.23
N ARG A 956 30.09 -32.21 15.89
CA ARG A 956 30.03 -33.65 15.54
C ARG A 956 29.41 -34.53 16.63
N MET A 957 28.82 -33.95 17.70
CA MET A 957 28.38 -34.72 18.88
C MET A 957 26.86 -34.88 19.08
N CYS A 958 25.99 -34.17 18.36
CA CYS A 958 24.52 -34.37 18.52
C CYS A 958 23.89 -35.32 17.48
N PHE A 959 24.51 -35.53 16.32
CA PHE A 959 23.98 -36.47 15.30
C PHE A 959 24.52 -37.91 15.45
N ARG A 960 25.40 -38.16 16.42
CA ARG A 960 26.03 -39.47 16.68
C ARG A 960 25.51 -40.17 17.94
N ARG A 961 24.55 -39.58 18.67
CA ARG A 961 23.96 -40.14 19.90
C ARG A 961 22.56 -40.74 19.76
N MET A 962 21.89 -40.54 18.62
CA MET A 962 20.57 -41.13 18.36
C MET A 962 20.63 -42.39 17.47
N MET A 963 21.74 -42.59 16.74
CA MET A 963 21.98 -43.74 15.85
C MET A 963 22.77 -44.90 16.49
N THR A 964 23.13 -44.80 17.78
CA THR A 964 23.89 -45.84 18.51
C THR A 964 23.06 -46.66 19.48
N SER A 965 21.77 -46.34 19.68
CA SER A 965 20.91 -47.09 20.62
C SER A 965 19.92 -48.06 19.96
N ILE A 966 19.92 -48.20 18.63
CA ILE A 966 19.01 -49.10 17.90
C ILE A 966 19.74 -50.20 17.11
N VAL A 967 21.09 -50.18 17.05
CA VAL A 967 21.88 -51.20 16.32
C VAL A 967 22.52 -52.25 17.26
N TYR A 968 22.28 -52.21 18.57
CA TYR A 968 22.90 -53.14 19.54
C TYR A 968 22.00 -54.23 20.15
N GLU A 969 20.73 -54.38 19.73
CA GLU A 969 19.88 -55.52 20.16
C GLU A 969 19.25 -56.33 19.00
N PHE A 970 19.94 -56.44 17.85
CA PHE A 970 19.53 -57.37 16.79
C PHE A 970 20.67 -58.22 16.20
N LEU A 971 21.73 -58.45 16.98
CA LEU A 971 22.70 -59.53 16.74
C LEU A 971 23.11 -60.18 18.07
N TRP A 972 22.17 -60.87 18.72
CA TRP A 972 22.42 -62.08 19.53
C TRP A 972 21.10 -62.83 19.84
N ASN A 973 20.46 -63.33 18.79
CA ASN A 973 19.92 -64.70 18.64
C ASN A 973 19.13 -64.80 17.33
#